data_AF-A0A356I6X8-F1
#
_entry.id   AF-A0A356I6X8-F1
#
_cell.length_a   1.000
_cell.length_b   1.000
_cell.length_c   1.000
_cell.angle_alpha   90.00
_cell.angle_beta   90.00
_cell.angle_gamma   90.00
#
_symmetry.space_group_name_H-M   'P 1'
#
loop_
_entity.id
_entity.type
_entity.pdbx_description
1 polymer ?
#
loop_
_entity_poly.entity_id
_entity_poly.type
_entity_poly.pdbx_seq_one_letter_code
_entity_poly.pdbx_strand_id
1 'polypeptide(L)'
;LGHSEASLVKLEKETRNELTNAFKAARKGPAPKPAFTAKRALPAQRSEYLGAEISRDLSMLEAMRETLRHQLKTTSSTLLFGQDIEDPKGDVFGLTRGLSGEFPRQVKNSPLAENTILGVATGWALTGRRPIAFMQFADFLPVAYNHLLSEIGAMYWRTNGDWEAPITLMAIAGAYRPGLGPYHAQTLESICAHIPGLDVFMPSNAADASGLLNAIETSGRPSLFLFPKSLINDRSRTTSADISNHYVPIGKARVQRVGQELTLLSWGSTMPLCEAAGEAFAEAGINIEVIDLRTLFPWDDETVLNSVKKTSKLVIVHEDNRTCGMGAEVAASITEVLNDPIQIQRVTRPDTYIPYDFSAQLEVMPSFRKVVETCAQLLDIDLYWEDTDEQQDGILMIKAIGSSPSDETITVTTFYVTAGQAVSEGELLASVEADKASMDISAPVEGTVEELFAEEGDQLAVGQPLLTIATSDKVNNKPITEENVGRPILSRRRPSASTTTSVITTRTTKPIYLSNITTVLGSQHLTNDQILQGHEGWDSEAIRKRTGIENRYWIGEDEDVLSLAVKATQQLLAKEQLDISEIGALICSTGTPLSMTPSIACRVLNELSPEKGEVLMQAHDVNAACSGYLYALQSAFDFISNAPTKKVIVITAETLSPMVNRDDPKTYPLFGDAATASLICCEERPGSIGVKLNRPVLSATGVDPKVLYVPNLGSDEFIEMEGLTVFKLAVRKMIDMLDQACTHRGMTSAELDYIVPHQANERIIEAIRKTIHCPSEKMFNHIAKYGNTSSNTIPIALHELMPNLPSGQRVGLTAFGGGFTFGAAVIEKQ
;
A
#
# COMPACT_ATOMS: atom_id res chain seq x y z
N LEU A 1 -37.08 24.91 -54.65
CA LEU A 1 -36.48 23.69 -55.26
C LEU A 1 -37.02 23.35 -56.67
N GLY A 2 -37.93 24.11 -57.29
CA GLY A 2 -38.16 24.00 -58.75
C GLY A 2 -38.71 22.68 -59.30
N HIS A 3 -39.21 21.77 -58.45
CA HIS A 3 -39.77 20.48 -58.88
C HIS A 3 -41.27 20.60 -59.18
N SER A 4 -41.72 19.97 -60.27
CA SER A 4 -43.15 19.80 -60.55
C SER A 4 -43.73 18.69 -59.67
N GLU A 5 -45.04 18.74 -59.40
CA GLU A 5 -45.73 17.70 -58.60
C GLU A 5 -45.53 16.29 -59.18
N ALA A 6 -45.58 16.15 -60.51
CA ALA A 6 -45.27 14.90 -61.20
C ALA A 6 -43.83 14.41 -60.96
N SER A 7 -42.86 15.33 -60.86
CA SER A 7 -41.47 14.95 -60.56
C SER A 7 -41.29 14.51 -59.11
N LEU A 8 -42.03 15.10 -58.16
CA LEU A 8 -42.03 14.69 -56.75
C LEU A 8 -42.65 13.30 -56.58
N VAL A 9 -43.79 13.04 -57.22
CA VAL A 9 -44.44 11.72 -57.20
C VAL A 9 -43.54 10.64 -57.81
N LYS A 10 -42.85 10.96 -58.91
CA LYS A 10 -41.88 10.05 -59.53
C LYS A 10 -40.72 9.75 -58.57
N LEU A 11 -40.15 10.78 -57.95
CA LEU A 11 -39.04 10.64 -56.99
C LEU A 11 -39.47 9.79 -55.78
N GLU A 12 -40.64 10.05 -55.20
CA GLU A 12 -41.16 9.28 -54.08
C GLU A 12 -41.34 7.80 -54.43
N LYS A 13 -41.83 7.51 -55.64
CA LYS A 13 -41.98 6.13 -56.13
C LYS A 13 -40.62 5.44 -56.34
N GLU A 14 -39.66 6.15 -56.91
CA GLU A 14 -38.30 5.64 -57.12
C GLU A 14 -37.62 5.34 -55.79
N THR A 15 -37.67 6.27 -54.83
CA THR A 15 -37.13 6.08 -53.48
C THR A 15 -37.82 4.92 -52.75
N ARG A 16 -39.16 4.80 -52.82
CA ARG A 16 -39.86 3.64 -52.22
C ARG A 16 -39.41 2.31 -52.81
N ASN A 17 -39.21 2.26 -54.13
CA ASN A 17 -38.74 1.05 -54.80
C ASN A 17 -37.30 0.70 -54.39
N GLU A 18 -36.41 1.69 -54.33
CA GLU A 18 -35.04 1.53 -53.86
C GLU A 18 -35.01 0.99 -52.42
N LEU A 19 -35.80 1.60 -51.53
CA LEU A 19 -35.91 1.20 -50.12
C LEU A 19 -36.49 -0.21 -49.96
N THR A 20 -37.50 -0.56 -50.76
CA THR A 20 -38.09 -1.90 -50.77
C THR A 20 -37.10 -2.95 -51.27
N ASN A 21 -36.31 -2.63 -52.30
CA ASN A 21 -35.29 -3.53 -52.83
C ASN A 21 -34.14 -3.71 -51.84
N ALA A 22 -33.66 -2.64 -51.21
CA ALA A 22 -32.66 -2.69 -50.14
C ALA A 22 -33.14 -3.56 -48.98
N PHE A 23 -34.39 -3.39 -48.52
CA PHE A 23 -34.96 -4.22 -47.45
C PHE A 23 -35.07 -5.71 -47.84
N LYS A 24 -35.48 -6.00 -49.08
CA LYS A 24 -35.51 -7.37 -49.60
C LYS A 24 -34.12 -7.99 -49.69
N ALA A 25 -33.12 -7.22 -50.11
CA ALA A 25 -31.72 -7.65 -50.17
C ALA A 25 -31.19 -7.93 -48.76
N ALA A 26 -31.40 -7.02 -47.81
CA ALA A 26 -30.98 -7.18 -46.42
C ALA A 26 -31.62 -8.41 -45.76
N ARG A 27 -32.92 -8.66 -45.95
CA ARG A 27 -33.61 -9.87 -45.41
C ARG A 27 -33.12 -11.19 -46.00
N LYS A 28 -32.58 -11.18 -47.22
CA LYS A 28 -31.97 -12.35 -47.86
C LYS A 28 -30.50 -12.51 -47.50
N GLY A 29 -29.89 -11.48 -46.91
CA GLY A 29 -28.50 -11.49 -46.49
C GLY A 29 -28.25 -12.48 -45.34
N PRO A 30 -26.99 -12.85 -45.12
CA PRO A 30 -26.62 -13.63 -43.95
C PRO A 30 -26.91 -12.85 -42.66
N ALA A 31 -27.09 -13.56 -41.55
CA ALA A 31 -27.15 -12.94 -40.23
C ALA A 31 -25.86 -12.15 -39.96
N PRO A 32 -25.93 -10.98 -39.29
CA PRO A 32 -24.75 -10.23 -38.92
C PRO A 32 -23.84 -11.09 -38.03
N LYS A 33 -22.52 -10.99 -38.25
CA LYS A 33 -21.53 -11.64 -37.39
C LYS A 33 -21.31 -10.78 -36.14
N PRO A 34 -21.05 -11.40 -34.97
CA PRO A 34 -20.67 -10.64 -33.78
C PRO A 34 -19.34 -9.90 -34.03
N ALA A 35 -19.28 -8.65 -33.57
CA ALA A 35 -18.08 -7.81 -33.58
C ALA A 35 -17.64 -7.57 -32.13
N PHE A 36 -16.36 -7.81 -31.85
CA PHE A 36 -15.76 -7.64 -30.51
C PHE A 36 -14.97 -6.33 -30.37
N THR A 37 -15.02 -5.47 -31.39
CA THR A 37 -14.43 -4.13 -31.37
C THR A 37 -15.46 -3.12 -31.88
N ALA A 38 -15.49 -1.96 -31.23
CA ALA A 38 -16.30 -0.83 -31.67
C ALA A 38 -15.49 0.22 -32.46
N LYS A 39 -14.18 0.03 -32.59
CA LYS A 39 -13.27 1.01 -33.16
C LYS A 39 -12.64 0.51 -34.46
N ARG A 40 -12.31 1.46 -35.33
CA ARG A 40 -11.39 1.25 -36.44
C ARG A 40 -10.00 0.86 -35.91
N ALA A 41 -9.27 0.05 -36.68
CA ALA A 41 -7.86 -0.22 -36.41
C ALA A 41 -7.02 1.04 -36.60
N LEU A 42 -6.04 1.25 -35.73
CA LEU A 42 -5.12 2.38 -35.84
C LEU A 42 -4.28 2.25 -37.13
N PRO A 43 -3.99 3.36 -37.83
CA PRO A 43 -3.01 3.36 -38.91
C PRO A 43 -1.61 3.03 -38.36
N ALA A 44 -0.67 2.72 -39.26
CA ALA A 44 0.73 2.52 -38.88
C ALA A 44 1.24 3.76 -38.12
N GLN A 45 1.67 3.54 -36.88
CA GLN A 45 2.15 4.61 -36.02
C GLN A 45 3.62 4.92 -36.31
N ARG A 46 3.99 6.19 -36.17
CA ARG A 46 5.38 6.65 -36.28
C ARG A 46 6.16 6.29 -35.02
N SER A 47 7.49 6.30 -35.12
CA SER A 47 8.34 6.23 -33.93
C SER A 47 8.11 7.45 -33.03
N GLU A 48 8.27 7.25 -31.72
CA GLU A 48 8.17 8.35 -30.76
C GLU A 48 9.25 9.41 -31.03
N TYR A 49 8.85 10.68 -30.93
CA TYR A 49 9.75 11.82 -30.95
C TYR A 49 9.21 12.92 -30.03
N LEU A 50 10.02 13.35 -29.07
CA LEU A 50 9.61 14.30 -28.01
C LEU A 50 10.32 15.66 -28.11
N GLY A 51 11.02 15.91 -29.22
CA GLY A 51 11.82 17.13 -29.43
C GLY A 51 13.29 16.98 -29.00
N ALA A 52 14.13 17.92 -29.47
CA ALA A 52 15.54 17.99 -29.12
C ALA A 52 15.75 18.57 -27.70
N GLU A 53 16.76 18.08 -26.97
CA GLU A 53 17.00 18.48 -25.57
C GLU A 53 17.49 19.93 -25.37
N ILE A 54 17.98 20.59 -26.43
CA ILE A 54 18.83 21.79 -26.31
C ILE A 54 18.00 23.10 -26.21
N SER A 55 16.68 23.07 -26.44
CA SER A 55 15.79 24.23 -26.28
C SER A 55 14.42 23.73 -25.86
N ARG A 56 14.04 23.92 -24.58
CA ARG A 56 12.76 23.50 -23.99
C ARG A 56 12.09 24.68 -23.30
N ASP A 57 11.40 25.50 -24.10
CA ASP A 57 10.90 26.80 -23.65
C ASP A 57 9.38 26.84 -23.52
N LEU A 58 8.67 25.89 -24.16
CA LEU A 58 7.21 25.90 -24.22
C LEU A 58 6.59 25.14 -23.05
N SER A 59 5.72 25.79 -22.29
CA SER A 59 4.83 25.12 -21.33
C SER A 59 3.87 24.16 -22.04
N MET A 60 3.15 23.33 -21.30
CA MET A 60 2.15 22.44 -21.88
C MET A 60 1.04 23.23 -22.59
N LEU A 61 0.58 24.35 -22.01
CA LEU A 61 -0.39 25.26 -22.65
C LEU A 61 0.14 25.81 -23.99
N GLU A 62 1.38 26.29 -23.99
CA GLU A 62 2.03 26.83 -25.18
C GLU A 62 2.23 25.76 -26.25
N ALA A 63 2.73 24.58 -25.88
CA ALA A 63 2.96 23.48 -26.80
C ALA A 63 1.65 22.99 -27.45
N MET A 64 0.57 22.83 -26.67
CA MET A 64 -0.74 22.48 -27.21
C MET A 64 -1.27 23.56 -28.16
N ARG A 65 -1.14 24.84 -27.80
CA ARG A 65 -1.55 25.97 -28.65
C ARG A 65 -0.79 26.00 -29.98
N GLU A 66 0.53 25.83 -29.95
CA GLU A 66 1.35 25.76 -31.16
C GLU A 66 1.01 24.53 -32.01
N THR A 67 0.69 23.40 -31.37
CA THR A 67 0.21 22.18 -32.05
C THR A 67 -1.11 22.46 -32.77
N LEU A 68 -2.09 23.07 -32.08
CA LEU A 68 -3.37 23.44 -32.69
C LEU A 68 -3.20 24.46 -33.82
N ARG A 69 -2.32 25.45 -33.65
CA ARG A 69 -1.96 26.40 -34.72
C ARG A 69 -1.41 25.67 -35.93
N HIS A 70 -0.51 24.71 -35.74
CA HIS A 70 0.04 23.91 -36.82
C HIS A 70 -1.06 23.14 -37.56
N GLN A 71 -1.91 22.41 -36.83
CA GLN A 71 -3.02 21.62 -37.42
C GLN A 71 -4.01 22.51 -38.18
N LEU A 72 -4.35 23.68 -37.64
CA LEU A 72 -5.20 24.66 -38.31
C LEU A 72 -4.60 25.15 -39.63
N LYS A 73 -3.28 25.38 -39.65
CA LYS A 73 -2.53 25.86 -40.80
C LYS A 73 -2.36 24.79 -41.89
N THR A 74 -2.11 23.54 -41.51
CA THR A 74 -1.82 22.45 -42.45
C THR A 74 -3.07 21.72 -42.92
N THR A 75 -4.11 21.66 -42.09
CA THR A 75 -5.30 20.85 -42.34
C THR A 75 -6.54 21.75 -42.42
N SER A 76 -6.92 22.13 -43.65
CA SER A 76 -8.06 23.05 -43.90
C SER A 76 -9.44 22.49 -43.47
N SER A 77 -9.53 21.19 -43.21
CA SER A 77 -10.70 20.53 -42.66
C SER A 77 -10.78 20.62 -41.13
N THR A 78 -9.73 21.06 -40.44
CA THR A 78 -9.67 21.20 -38.99
C THR A 78 -10.43 22.43 -38.54
N LEU A 79 -11.33 22.26 -37.57
CA LEU A 79 -12.21 23.31 -37.03
C LEU A 79 -12.19 23.23 -35.50
N LEU A 80 -12.06 24.35 -34.81
CA LEU A 80 -12.18 24.44 -33.35
C LEU A 80 -13.54 25.03 -32.99
N PHE A 81 -14.25 24.39 -32.06
CA PHE A 81 -15.57 24.83 -31.63
C PHE A 81 -15.84 24.57 -30.16
N GLY A 82 -16.19 25.61 -29.40
CA GLY A 82 -16.53 25.53 -27.99
C GLY A 82 -16.73 26.89 -27.37
N GLN A 83 -16.88 26.93 -26.05
CA GLN A 83 -17.24 28.15 -25.33
C GLN A 83 -15.99 29.01 -25.08
N ASP A 84 -16.09 30.31 -25.35
CA ASP A 84 -15.05 31.31 -25.07
C ASP A 84 -13.68 31.08 -25.74
N ILE A 85 -13.60 30.30 -26.82
CA ILE A 85 -12.36 29.99 -27.52
C ILE A 85 -11.90 31.07 -28.51
N GLU A 86 -12.78 32.00 -28.90
CA GLU A 86 -12.37 33.13 -29.74
C GLU A 86 -11.66 34.24 -28.93
N ASP A 87 -10.87 35.05 -29.62
CA ASP A 87 -10.19 36.22 -29.10
C ASP A 87 -11.21 37.31 -28.71
N PRO A 88 -10.93 38.15 -27.69
CA PRO A 88 -9.64 38.31 -27.00
C PRO A 88 -9.37 37.31 -25.87
N LYS A 89 -10.36 36.48 -25.48
CA LYS A 89 -10.22 35.57 -24.33
C LYS A 89 -9.32 34.38 -24.69
N GLY A 90 -9.65 33.66 -25.76
CA GLY A 90 -8.84 32.56 -26.27
C GLY A 90 -8.83 31.35 -25.32
N ASP A 91 -10.03 30.90 -24.94
CA ASP A 91 -10.32 29.93 -23.88
C ASP A 91 -10.11 30.49 -22.45
N VAL A 92 -10.78 29.90 -21.46
CA VAL A 92 -10.70 30.29 -20.04
C VAL A 92 -9.24 30.32 -19.54
N PHE A 93 -8.39 29.42 -20.05
CA PHE A 93 -6.99 29.32 -19.67
C PHE A 93 -6.02 29.85 -20.74
N GLY A 94 -6.52 30.45 -21.82
CA GLY A 94 -5.67 31.05 -22.85
C GLY A 94 -5.10 30.05 -23.88
N LEU A 95 -5.57 28.79 -23.89
CA LEU A 95 -5.08 27.75 -24.80
C LEU A 95 -5.27 28.10 -26.29
N THR A 96 -6.34 28.83 -26.62
CA THR A 96 -6.69 29.18 -28.01
C THR A 96 -6.40 30.64 -28.35
N ARG A 97 -5.71 31.37 -27.47
CA ARG A 97 -5.38 32.79 -27.66
C ARG A 97 -4.59 33.03 -28.95
N GLY A 98 -5.07 33.98 -29.75
CA GLY A 98 -4.55 34.38 -31.05
C GLY A 98 -5.03 33.53 -32.22
N LEU A 99 -5.60 32.34 -31.98
CA LEU A 99 -5.95 31.41 -33.06
C LEU A 99 -7.17 31.88 -33.85
N SER A 100 -8.13 32.57 -33.24
CA SER A 100 -9.31 33.03 -33.98
C SER A 100 -9.03 34.28 -34.82
N GLY A 101 -8.09 35.12 -34.38
CA GLY A 101 -7.55 36.22 -35.20
C GLY A 101 -6.81 35.70 -36.43
N GLU A 102 -6.00 34.65 -36.28
CA GLU A 102 -5.23 34.04 -37.38
C GLU A 102 -6.11 33.16 -38.30
N PHE A 103 -7.05 32.40 -37.74
CA PHE A 103 -7.91 31.45 -38.46
C PHE A 103 -9.42 31.71 -38.23
N PRO A 104 -9.95 32.87 -38.64
CA PRO A 104 -11.31 33.32 -38.30
C PRO A 104 -12.44 32.45 -38.88
N ARG A 105 -12.14 31.55 -39.82
CA ARG A 105 -13.10 30.61 -40.41
C ARG A 105 -13.07 29.23 -39.77
N GLN A 106 -12.03 28.92 -39.00
CA GLN A 106 -11.82 27.60 -38.42
C GLN A 106 -12.03 27.59 -36.91
N VAL A 107 -11.79 28.70 -36.21
CA VAL A 107 -12.03 28.83 -34.76
C VAL A 107 -13.33 29.60 -34.54
N LYS A 108 -14.29 29.00 -33.82
CA LYS A 108 -15.64 29.56 -33.62
C LYS A 108 -16.16 29.34 -32.21
N ASN A 109 -16.74 30.37 -31.60
CA ASN A 109 -17.46 30.20 -30.35
C ASN A 109 -18.75 29.42 -30.54
N SER A 110 -19.09 28.62 -29.54
CA SER A 110 -20.39 27.96 -29.40
C SER A 110 -21.27 28.67 -28.38
N PRO A 111 -22.60 28.41 -28.38
CA PRO A 111 -23.44 28.64 -27.22
C PRO A 111 -22.97 27.82 -26.00
N LEU A 112 -23.42 28.19 -24.81
CA LEU A 112 -23.24 27.42 -23.58
C LEU A 112 -24.19 26.21 -23.55
N ALA A 113 -23.87 25.20 -24.36
CA ALA A 113 -24.64 23.96 -24.45
C ALA A 113 -23.74 22.81 -24.94
N GLU A 114 -23.18 22.04 -24.01
CA GLU A 114 -22.16 21.01 -24.27
C GLU A 114 -22.64 19.93 -25.25
N ASN A 115 -23.89 19.49 -25.09
CA ASN A 115 -24.49 18.53 -26.00
C ASN A 115 -24.61 19.07 -27.44
N THR A 116 -24.90 20.37 -27.57
CA THR A 116 -24.95 21.05 -28.88
C THR A 116 -23.55 21.16 -29.50
N ILE A 117 -22.52 21.42 -28.69
CA ILE A 117 -21.12 21.45 -29.15
C ILE A 117 -20.76 20.13 -29.81
N LEU A 118 -21.00 19.00 -29.11
CA LEU A 118 -20.73 17.67 -29.66
C LEU A 118 -21.63 17.32 -30.85
N GLY A 119 -22.90 17.72 -30.83
CA GLY A 119 -23.83 17.52 -31.94
C GLY A 119 -23.39 18.21 -33.23
N VAL A 120 -23.00 19.48 -33.14
CA VAL A 120 -22.47 20.24 -34.29
C VAL A 120 -21.15 19.66 -34.77
N ALA A 121 -20.23 19.35 -33.85
CA ALA A 121 -18.97 18.70 -34.20
C ALA A 121 -19.21 17.36 -34.90
N THR A 122 -20.15 16.54 -34.42
CA THR A 122 -20.52 15.27 -35.06
C THR A 122 -21.03 15.49 -36.49
N GLY A 123 -21.92 16.46 -36.69
CA GLY A 123 -22.40 16.81 -38.03
C GLY A 123 -21.26 17.21 -38.97
N TRP A 124 -20.32 18.06 -38.51
CA TRP A 124 -19.15 18.42 -39.30
C TRP A 124 -18.25 17.22 -39.61
N ALA A 125 -17.99 16.36 -38.63
CA ALA A 125 -17.18 15.16 -38.80
C ALA A 125 -17.75 14.24 -39.89
N LEU A 126 -19.07 14.01 -39.87
CA LEU A 126 -19.76 13.20 -40.87
C LEU A 126 -19.74 13.82 -42.28
N THR A 127 -19.55 15.14 -42.39
CA THR A 127 -19.35 15.82 -43.68
C THR A 127 -17.88 15.85 -44.15
N GLY A 128 -16.99 15.12 -43.47
CA GLY A 128 -15.57 15.02 -43.81
C GLY A 128 -14.66 16.08 -43.19
N ARG A 129 -15.14 16.82 -42.17
CA ARG A 129 -14.31 17.75 -41.38
C ARG A 129 -13.62 17.01 -40.23
N ARG A 130 -12.66 17.69 -39.58
CA ARG A 130 -11.92 17.22 -38.40
C ARG A 130 -12.11 18.18 -37.22
N PRO A 131 -13.26 18.15 -36.55
CA PRO A 131 -13.55 19.08 -35.48
C PRO A 131 -12.78 18.75 -34.20
N ILE A 132 -12.25 19.80 -33.58
CA ILE A 132 -11.70 19.81 -32.23
C ILE A 132 -12.72 20.56 -31.36
N ALA A 133 -13.52 19.81 -30.62
CA ALA A 133 -14.53 20.35 -29.73
C ALA A 133 -13.89 20.72 -28.38
N PHE A 134 -14.23 21.90 -27.86
CA PHE A 134 -13.75 22.37 -26.56
C PHE A 134 -14.88 22.34 -25.54
N MET A 135 -14.61 21.66 -24.43
CA MET A 135 -15.43 21.70 -23.23
C MET A 135 -14.63 22.40 -22.14
N GLN A 136 -15.22 23.44 -21.52
CA GLN A 136 -14.48 24.30 -20.59
C GLN A 136 -13.91 23.53 -19.41
N PHE A 137 -14.64 22.54 -18.88
CA PHE A 137 -14.23 21.69 -17.77
C PHE A 137 -14.75 20.27 -17.95
N ALA A 138 -13.96 19.28 -17.54
CA ALA A 138 -14.38 17.87 -17.56
C ALA A 138 -15.68 17.63 -16.79
N ASP A 139 -15.95 18.41 -15.73
CA ASP A 139 -17.19 18.38 -14.95
C ASP A 139 -18.46 18.63 -15.78
N PHE A 140 -18.35 19.15 -17.02
CA PHE A 140 -19.49 19.36 -17.92
C PHE A 140 -19.71 18.18 -18.89
N LEU A 141 -18.84 17.17 -18.88
CA LEU A 141 -19.01 15.92 -19.65
C LEU A 141 -20.36 15.25 -19.41
N PRO A 142 -20.90 15.19 -18.17
CA PRO A 142 -22.21 14.58 -17.91
C PRO A 142 -23.34 15.17 -18.77
N VAL A 143 -23.27 16.47 -19.11
CA VAL A 143 -24.29 17.14 -19.94
C VAL A 143 -24.28 16.62 -21.39
N ALA A 144 -23.13 16.17 -21.88
CA ALA A 144 -22.96 15.66 -23.24
C ALA A 144 -22.63 14.15 -23.32
N TYR A 145 -22.65 13.45 -22.17
CA TYR A 145 -22.19 12.07 -22.06
C TYR A 145 -22.97 11.11 -22.98
N ASN A 146 -24.28 11.24 -23.04
CA ASN A 146 -25.10 10.40 -23.93
C ASN A 146 -24.69 10.55 -25.40
N HIS A 147 -24.34 11.76 -25.85
CA HIS A 147 -23.92 11.98 -27.23
C HIS A 147 -22.53 11.38 -27.50
N LEU A 148 -21.64 11.46 -26.52
CA LEU A 148 -20.33 10.81 -26.58
C LEU A 148 -20.45 9.28 -26.65
N LEU A 149 -21.27 8.68 -25.79
CA LEU A 149 -21.50 7.24 -25.70
C LEU A 149 -22.29 6.67 -26.88
N SER A 150 -23.50 7.20 -27.11
CA SER A 150 -24.49 6.59 -27.99
C SER A 150 -24.35 7.01 -29.45
N GLU A 151 -23.77 8.19 -29.72
CA GLU A 151 -23.59 8.68 -31.09
C GLU A 151 -22.14 8.57 -31.53
N ILE A 152 -21.22 9.27 -30.86
CA ILE A 152 -19.82 9.36 -31.28
C ILE A 152 -19.11 8.00 -31.18
N GLY A 153 -19.12 7.37 -29.99
CA GLY A 153 -18.45 6.09 -29.77
C GLY A 153 -19.06 4.94 -30.59
N ALA A 154 -20.38 4.91 -30.71
CA ALA A 154 -21.05 3.85 -31.47
C ALA A 154 -20.98 4.02 -33.00
N MET A 155 -20.59 5.19 -33.54
CA MET A 155 -20.76 5.52 -34.97
C MET A 155 -20.12 4.49 -35.92
N TYR A 156 -18.85 4.15 -35.67
CA TYR A 156 -18.12 3.20 -36.50
C TYR A 156 -18.76 1.81 -36.45
N TRP A 157 -19.07 1.33 -35.24
CA TRP A 157 -19.68 0.02 -35.04
C TRP A 157 -21.09 -0.09 -35.60
N ARG A 158 -21.98 0.88 -35.29
CA ARG A 158 -23.40 0.86 -35.68
C ARG A 158 -23.59 0.96 -37.19
N THR A 159 -22.61 1.51 -37.89
CA THR A 159 -22.60 1.64 -39.35
C THR A 159 -21.71 0.60 -40.03
N ASN A 160 -21.18 -0.38 -39.29
CA ASN A 160 -20.28 -1.40 -39.81
C ASN A 160 -19.08 -0.83 -40.59
N GLY A 161 -18.56 0.30 -40.12
CA GLY A 161 -17.42 1.01 -40.70
C GLY A 161 -17.75 1.97 -41.85
N ASP A 162 -19.01 2.13 -42.23
CA ASP A 162 -19.40 3.06 -43.30
C ASP A 162 -19.21 4.53 -42.89
N TRP A 163 -19.46 4.86 -41.61
CA TRP A 163 -19.31 6.21 -41.07
C TRP A 163 -18.43 6.23 -39.83
N GLU A 164 -17.68 7.30 -39.64
CA GLU A 164 -16.87 7.56 -38.45
C GLU A 164 -17.03 9.03 -38.04
N ALA A 165 -16.91 9.31 -36.75
CA ALA A 165 -16.96 10.65 -36.20
C ALA A 165 -15.58 11.04 -35.65
N PRO A 166 -14.60 11.42 -36.51
CA PRO A 166 -13.23 11.80 -36.11
C PRO A 166 -13.18 13.13 -35.36
N ILE A 167 -13.77 13.16 -34.16
CA ILE A 167 -13.84 14.32 -33.28
C ILE A 167 -12.75 14.19 -32.22
N THR A 168 -12.04 15.28 -31.96
CA THR A 168 -11.19 15.43 -30.77
C THR A 168 -11.92 16.31 -29.77
N LEU A 169 -12.40 15.75 -28.66
CA LEU A 169 -12.94 16.51 -27.54
C LEU A 169 -11.80 16.86 -26.59
N MET A 170 -11.50 18.14 -26.41
CA MET A 170 -10.54 18.63 -25.43
C MET A 170 -11.28 19.19 -24.22
N ALA A 171 -10.87 18.77 -23.01
CA ALA A 171 -11.41 19.29 -21.77
C ALA A 171 -10.33 19.43 -20.71
N ILE A 172 -10.33 20.53 -19.96
CA ILE A 172 -9.41 20.71 -18.85
C ILE A 172 -9.92 19.97 -17.60
N ALA A 173 -9.03 19.29 -16.88
CA ALA A 173 -9.40 18.32 -15.85
C ALA A 173 -8.51 18.43 -14.60
N GLY A 174 -8.94 17.83 -13.49
CA GLY A 174 -8.11 17.66 -12.29
C GLY A 174 -8.28 18.74 -11.22
N ALA A 175 -7.85 18.41 -10.00
CA ALA A 175 -8.30 19.08 -8.78
C ALA A 175 -7.28 20.01 -8.14
N TYR A 176 -5.97 19.86 -8.40
CA TYR A 176 -4.88 20.51 -7.65
C TYR A 176 -4.73 22.04 -7.85
N ARG A 177 -5.84 22.79 -7.93
CA ARG A 177 -5.89 24.25 -7.82
C ARG A 177 -6.90 24.67 -6.74
N PRO A 178 -6.64 25.75 -5.98
CA PRO A 178 -7.57 26.24 -4.96
C PRO A 178 -8.94 26.69 -5.49
N GLY A 179 -9.98 26.49 -4.67
CA GLY A 179 -11.30 27.10 -4.85
C GLY A 179 -12.15 26.52 -5.99
N LEU A 180 -11.80 25.35 -6.53
CA LEU A 180 -12.55 24.74 -7.64
C LEU A 180 -13.83 24.03 -7.18
N GLY A 181 -13.78 23.40 -6.00
CA GLY A 181 -14.89 22.65 -5.44
C GLY A 181 -15.38 21.51 -6.35
N PRO A 182 -16.63 21.04 -6.17
CA PRO A 182 -17.10 19.82 -6.81
C PRO A 182 -17.47 19.97 -8.30
N TYR A 183 -17.42 21.18 -8.85
CA TYR A 183 -17.94 21.51 -10.19
C TYR A 183 -16.87 21.87 -11.22
N HIS A 184 -15.60 21.96 -10.82
CA HIS A 184 -14.50 22.35 -11.72
C HIS A 184 -13.21 21.58 -11.44
N ALA A 185 -13.28 20.44 -10.77
CA ALA A 185 -12.11 19.75 -10.23
C ALA A 185 -12.04 18.26 -10.61
N GLN A 186 -13.08 17.74 -11.26
CA GLN A 186 -13.15 16.32 -11.59
C GLN A 186 -12.33 16.00 -12.85
N THR A 187 -12.07 14.71 -13.03
CA THR A 187 -11.37 14.16 -14.20
C THR A 187 -12.29 13.27 -15.03
N LEU A 188 -13.15 12.46 -14.38
CA LEU A 188 -14.18 11.60 -15.01
C LEU A 188 -13.61 10.65 -16.08
N GLU A 189 -12.32 10.33 -16.00
CA GLU A 189 -11.60 9.59 -17.02
C GLU A 189 -12.09 8.14 -17.10
N SER A 190 -12.46 7.52 -15.98
CA SER A 190 -12.91 6.13 -15.93
C SER A 190 -14.24 5.93 -16.68
N ILE A 191 -15.19 6.84 -16.48
CA ILE A 191 -16.50 6.84 -17.13
C ILE A 191 -16.35 7.01 -18.65
N CYS A 192 -15.36 7.78 -19.10
CA CYS A 192 -15.08 7.96 -20.52
C CYS A 192 -14.29 6.78 -21.12
N ALA A 193 -13.35 6.21 -20.38
CA ALA A 193 -12.60 5.01 -20.79
C ALA A 193 -13.52 3.80 -20.97
N HIS A 194 -14.64 3.76 -20.24
CA HIS A 194 -15.67 2.73 -20.39
C HIS A 194 -16.43 2.80 -21.73
N ILE A 195 -16.36 3.91 -22.48
CA ILE A 195 -17.10 4.09 -23.73
C ILE A 195 -16.44 3.30 -24.87
N PRO A 196 -17.11 2.28 -25.45
CA PRO A 196 -16.62 1.62 -26.65
C PRO A 196 -16.58 2.62 -27.81
N GLY A 197 -15.53 2.58 -28.62
CA GLY A 197 -15.40 3.49 -29.77
C GLY A 197 -14.59 4.76 -29.50
N LEU A 198 -14.35 5.12 -28.24
CA LEU A 198 -13.65 6.35 -27.84
C LEU A 198 -12.23 6.07 -27.33
N ASP A 199 -11.23 6.78 -27.85
CA ASP A 199 -9.88 6.80 -27.26
C ASP A 199 -9.79 7.90 -26.17
N VAL A 200 -9.11 7.62 -25.06
CA VAL A 200 -9.02 8.54 -23.91
C VAL A 200 -7.57 8.77 -23.52
N PHE A 201 -7.19 10.03 -23.40
CA PHE A 201 -5.82 10.49 -23.18
C PHE A 201 -5.73 11.46 -22.01
N MET A 202 -4.63 11.40 -21.26
CA MET A 202 -4.29 12.38 -20.22
C MET A 202 -2.77 12.54 -20.09
N PRO A 203 -2.15 13.54 -20.76
CA PRO A 203 -0.71 13.75 -20.71
C PRO A 203 -0.25 14.33 -19.37
N SER A 204 1.02 14.13 -19.05
CA SER A 204 1.66 14.67 -17.84
C SER A 204 2.74 15.74 -18.12
N ASN A 205 3.10 15.99 -19.37
CA ASN A 205 4.07 17.02 -19.75
C ASN A 205 3.79 17.57 -21.15
N ALA A 206 4.48 18.66 -21.50
CA ALA A 206 4.27 19.39 -22.75
C ALA A 206 4.58 18.56 -24.02
N ALA A 207 5.63 17.74 -23.98
CA ALA A 207 6.03 16.91 -25.12
C ALA A 207 4.98 15.83 -25.41
N ASP A 208 4.47 15.18 -24.37
CA ASP A 208 3.39 14.19 -24.51
C ASP A 208 2.10 14.84 -25.01
N ALA A 209 1.76 16.02 -24.49
CA ALA A 209 0.55 16.71 -24.91
C ALA A 209 0.57 17.03 -26.41
N SER A 210 1.66 17.61 -26.91
CA SER A 210 1.84 17.88 -28.34
C SER A 210 1.88 16.60 -29.18
N GLY A 211 2.69 15.62 -28.76
CA GLY A 211 2.87 14.37 -29.50
C GLY A 211 1.60 13.52 -29.59
N LEU A 212 0.79 13.48 -28.53
CA LEU A 212 -0.50 12.80 -28.55
C LEU A 212 -1.53 13.54 -29.41
N LEU A 213 -1.58 14.88 -29.37
CA LEU A 213 -2.48 15.66 -30.25
C LEU A 213 -2.16 15.43 -31.73
N ASN A 214 -0.87 15.36 -32.09
CA ASN A 214 -0.44 14.99 -33.44
C ASN A 214 -0.80 13.54 -33.78
N ALA A 215 -0.71 12.62 -32.83
CA ALA A 215 -1.11 11.23 -33.03
C ALA A 215 -2.62 11.09 -33.24
N ILE A 216 -3.44 11.81 -32.46
CA ILE A 216 -4.89 11.87 -32.60
C ILE A 216 -5.28 12.36 -33.98
N GLU A 217 -4.67 13.45 -34.48
CA GLU A 217 -4.92 13.97 -35.83
C GLU A 217 -4.66 12.87 -36.88
N THR A 218 -3.55 12.16 -36.78
CA THR A 218 -3.24 11.08 -37.74
C THR A 218 -4.16 9.86 -37.61
N SER A 219 -4.65 9.56 -36.40
CA SER A 219 -5.48 8.38 -36.14
C SER A 219 -6.85 8.44 -36.81
N GLY A 220 -7.46 9.64 -36.82
CA GLY A 220 -8.84 9.83 -37.28
C GLY A 220 -9.90 9.10 -36.43
N ARG A 221 -9.58 8.69 -35.20
CA ARG A 221 -10.54 8.04 -34.30
C ARG A 221 -11.19 9.06 -33.36
N PRO A 222 -12.44 8.83 -32.92
CA PRO A 222 -13.03 9.64 -31.86
C PRO A 222 -12.14 9.62 -30.61
N SER A 223 -11.77 10.80 -30.11
CA SER A 223 -10.77 10.96 -29.05
C SER A 223 -11.22 11.97 -28.00
N LEU A 224 -11.06 11.63 -26.73
CA LEU A 224 -11.16 12.54 -25.58
C LEU A 224 -9.76 12.83 -25.04
N PHE A 225 -9.40 14.10 -25.00
CA PHE A 225 -8.12 14.59 -24.53
C PHE A 225 -8.31 15.43 -23.27
N LEU A 226 -8.03 14.84 -22.12
CA LEU A 226 -8.11 15.48 -20.81
C LEU A 226 -6.76 16.10 -20.48
N PHE A 227 -6.67 17.42 -20.33
CA PHE A 227 -5.40 18.08 -19.99
C PHE A 227 -5.43 18.63 -18.56
N PRO A 228 -4.41 18.36 -17.72
CA PRO A 228 -4.54 18.61 -16.29
C PRO A 228 -4.25 20.07 -15.90
N LYS A 229 -5.16 20.70 -15.12
CA LYS A 229 -5.11 22.12 -14.72
C LYS A 229 -3.83 22.54 -14.02
N SER A 230 -3.25 21.66 -13.21
CA SER A 230 -2.03 21.95 -12.46
C SER A 230 -0.79 21.97 -13.36
N LEU A 231 -0.82 21.32 -14.53
CA LEU A 231 0.36 21.10 -15.36
C LEU A 231 0.45 22.05 -16.57
N ILE A 232 -0.64 22.73 -16.94
CA ILE A 232 -0.66 23.57 -18.15
C ILE A 232 0.41 24.67 -18.17
N ASN A 233 0.72 25.24 -17.00
CA ASN A 233 1.70 26.31 -16.82
C ASN A 233 2.96 25.84 -16.07
N ASP A 234 3.11 24.53 -15.81
CA ASP A 234 4.28 24.01 -15.10
C ASP A 234 5.53 24.17 -15.96
N ARG A 235 6.41 25.11 -15.56
CA ARG A 235 7.66 25.43 -16.26
C ARG A 235 8.75 24.38 -16.08
N SER A 236 8.58 23.40 -15.18
CA SER A 236 9.50 22.27 -15.06
C SER A 236 9.27 21.17 -16.11
N ARG A 237 8.14 21.22 -16.83
CA ARG A 237 7.69 20.17 -17.76
C ARG A 237 7.54 20.67 -19.20
N THR A 238 8.45 21.53 -19.61
CA THR A 238 8.45 22.19 -20.91
C THR A 238 8.94 21.29 -22.04
N THR A 239 8.72 21.74 -23.27
CA THR A 239 9.21 21.06 -24.48
C THR A 239 9.76 22.05 -25.50
N SER A 240 10.41 21.51 -26.54
CA SER A 240 10.99 22.28 -27.62
C SER A 240 9.94 22.85 -28.57
N ALA A 241 10.30 23.92 -29.29
CA ALA A 241 9.46 24.53 -30.30
C ALA A 241 9.19 23.66 -31.55
N ASP A 242 9.86 22.51 -31.70
CA ASP A 242 9.65 21.56 -32.80
C ASP A 242 8.38 20.69 -32.64
N ILE A 243 7.27 21.34 -32.29
CA ILE A 243 5.99 20.67 -31.95
C ILE A 243 5.38 19.91 -33.12
N SER A 244 5.72 20.27 -34.37
CA SER A 244 5.14 19.62 -35.56
C SER A 244 5.69 18.22 -35.79
N ASN A 245 6.90 17.96 -35.27
CA ASN A 245 7.53 16.65 -35.36
C ASN A 245 7.21 15.78 -34.14
N HIS A 246 6.74 16.37 -33.03
CA HIS A 246 6.39 15.61 -31.82
C HIS A 246 5.36 14.53 -32.15
N TYR A 247 5.60 13.34 -31.64
CA TYR A 247 4.72 12.20 -31.83
C TYR A 247 4.83 11.23 -30.67
N VAL A 248 3.69 10.89 -30.08
CA VAL A 248 3.58 9.82 -29.08
C VAL A 248 2.63 8.75 -29.62
N PRO A 249 3.08 7.49 -29.76
CA PRO A 249 2.22 6.40 -30.21
C PRO A 249 1.00 6.21 -29.29
N ILE A 250 -0.20 6.13 -29.88
CA ILE A 250 -1.45 5.90 -29.11
C ILE A 250 -1.40 4.52 -28.48
N GLY A 251 -1.71 4.43 -27.19
CA GLY A 251 -1.68 3.19 -26.42
C GLY A 251 -0.29 2.74 -26.03
N LYS A 252 0.67 3.68 -25.96
CA LYS A 252 2.01 3.42 -25.43
C LYS A 252 2.32 4.26 -24.19
N ALA A 253 2.62 3.56 -23.11
CA ALA A 253 3.07 4.15 -21.85
C ALA A 253 4.55 4.53 -21.94
N ARG A 254 5.00 5.41 -21.05
CA ARG A 254 6.43 5.72 -20.85
C ARG A 254 6.90 5.18 -19.53
N VAL A 255 7.99 4.42 -19.56
CA VAL A 255 8.79 4.14 -18.36
C VAL A 255 9.62 5.39 -18.07
N GLN A 256 9.12 6.26 -17.20
CA GLN A 256 9.76 7.52 -16.83
C GLN A 256 11.06 7.27 -16.04
N ARG A 257 11.03 6.26 -15.17
CA ARG A 257 12.19 5.81 -14.40
C ARG A 257 12.21 4.29 -14.40
N VAL A 258 13.36 3.71 -14.69
CA VAL A 258 13.54 2.25 -14.59
C VAL A 258 13.77 1.86 -13.14
N GLY A 259 13.11 0.79 -12.71
CA GLY A 259 13.29 0.22 -11.37
C GLY A 259 13.04 -1.28 -11.33
N GLN A 260 13.18 -1.85 -10.14
CA GLN A 260 13.10 -3.31 -9.93
C GLN A 260 12.38 -3.72 -8.65
N GLU A 261 12.11 -2.78 -7.73
CA GLU A 261 11.55 -3.12 -6.42
C GLU A 261 10.03 -2.95 -6.34
N LEU A 262 9.49 -1.98 -7.07
CA LEU A 262 8.07 -1.64 -7.13
C LEU A 262 7.77 -0.92 -8.45
N THR A 263 6.61 -1.19 -9.03
CA THR A 263 6.05 -0.44 -10.16
C THR A 263 5.08 0.61 -9.62
N LEU A 264 5.33 1.87 -9.93
CA LEU A 264 4.49 3.01 -9.60
C LEU A 264 3.87 3.54 -10.88
N LEU A 265 2.58 3.29 -11.06
CA LEU A 265 1.83 3.62 -12.27
C LEU A 265 0.95 4.84 -12.06
N SER A 266 1.04 5.83 -12.95
CA SER A 266 0.19 7.02 -12.90
C SER A 266 -0.02 7.67 -14.27
N TRP A 267 -0.73 8.79 -14.29
CA TRP A 267 -1.02 9.66 -15.44
C TRP A 267 -1.42 11.06 -14.95
N GLY A 268 -1.46 12.04 -15.85
CA GLY A 268 -2.00 13.37 -15.53
C GLY A 268 -1.33 14.06 -14.33
N SER A 269 -2.12 14.74 -13.49
CA SER A 269 -1.60 15.56 -12.38
C SER A 269 -0.92 14.76 -11.26
N THR A 270 -1.11 13.44 -11.20
CA THR A 270 -0.49 12.58 -10.17
C THR A 270 0.90 12.09 -10.59
N MET A 271 1.31 12.29 -11.84
CA MET A 271 2.67 11.97 -12.31
C MET A 271 3.78 12.74 -11.57
N PRO A 272 3.69 14.06 -11.34
CA PRO A 272 4.67 14.78 -10.52
C PRO A 272 4.85 14.17 -9.13
N LEU A 273 3.77 13.75 -8.47
CA LEU A 273 3.84 13.11 -7.15
C LEU A 273 4.60 11.78 -7.23
N CYS A 274 4.38 11.01 -8.29
CA CYS A 274 5.03 9.71 -8.51
C CYS A 274 6.51 9.85 -8.88
N GLU A 275 6.86 10.86 -9.67
CA GLU A 275 8.25 11.18 -9.99
C GLU A 275 9.00 11.65 -8.75
N ALA A 276 8.43 12.56 -7.97
CA ALA A 276 9.00 13.02 -6.72
C ALA A 276 9.17 11.85 -5.73
N ALA A 277 8.17 10.96 -5.62
CA ALA A 277 8.30 9.75 -4.80
C ALA A 277 9.44 8.87 -5.33
N GLY A 278 9.48 8.63 -6.65
CA GLY A 278 10.56 7.92 -7.31
C GLY A 278 11.94 8.46 -6.94
N GLU A 279 12.12 9.79 -6.94
CA GLU A 279 13.36 10.48 -6.55
C GLU A 279 13.66 10.33 -5.05
N ALA A 280 12.67 10.54 -4.17
CA ALA A 280 12.85 10.34 -2.73
C ALA A 280 13.33 8.92 -2.39
N PHE A 281 12.74 7.90 -3.04
CA PHE A 281 13.21 6.52 -2.90
C PHE A 281 14.59 6.34 -3.54
N ALA A 282 14.91 7.02 -4.64
CA ALA A 282 16.24 6.99 -5.28
C ALA A 282 17.34 7.50 -4.34
N GLU A 283 17.09 8.61 -3.63
CA GLU A 283 18.00 9.17 -2.64
C GLU A 283 18.30 8.18 -1.51
N ALA A 284 17.31 7.36 -1.14
CA ALA A 284 17.45 6.25 -0.18
C ALA A 284 18.02 4.96 -0.79
N GLY A 285 18.46 5.01 -2.05
CA GLY A 285 19.03 3.89 -2.81
C GLY A 285 18.01 2.84 -3.24
N ILE A 286 16.72 3.18 -3.31
CA ILE A 286 15.61 2.31 -3.69
C ILE A 286 15.12 2.66 -5.10
N ASN A 287 15.07 1.65 -5.97
CA ASN A 287 14.78 1.83 -7.39
C ASN A 287 13.34 1.40 -7.71
N ILE A 288 12.45 2.37 -7.64
CA ILE A 288 11.05 2.26 -8.05
C ILE A 288 10.94 2.58 -9.54
N GLU A 289 10.28 1.69 -10.27
CA GLU A 289 9.93 1.90 -11.67
C GLU A 289 8.71 2.81 -11.74
N VAL A 290 8.83 3.96 -12.41
CA VAL A 290 7.72 4.92 -12.56
C VAL A 290 7.22 4.86 -13.99
N ILE A 291 5.93 4.60 -14.17
CA ILE A 291 5.28 4.47 -15.48
C ILE A 291 4.18 5.51 -15.62
N ASP A 292 4.23 6.25 -16.72
CA ASP A 292 3.18 7.14 -17.17
C ASP A 292 2.34 6.47 -18.26
N LEU A 293 1.05 6.27 -18.01
CA LEU A 293 0.17 5.63 -18.99
C LEU A 293 -0.01 6.46 -20.26
N ARG A 294 -0.11 7.80 -20.14
CA ARG A 294 -0.45 8.75 -21.23
C ARG A 294 -1.80 8.54 -21.90
N THR A 295 -2.04 7.32 -22.42
CA THR A 295 -3.30 6.84 -22.99
C THR A 295 -4.00 5.95 -21.96
N LEU A 296 -5.20 6.33 -21.56
CA LEU A 296 -6.02 5.58 -20.59
C LEU A 296 -6.86 4.51 -21.27
N PHE A 297 -7.27 4.75 -22.51
CA PHE A 297 -7.91 3.72 -23.31
C PHE A 297 -7.66 3.93 -24.81
N PRO A 298 -7.14 2.94 -25.55
CA PRO A 298 -6.58 1.68 -25.07
C PRO A 298 -5.28 1.92 -24.30
N TRP A 299 -5.14 1.38 -23.09
CA TRP A 299 -3.93 1.51 -22.29
C TRP A 299 -2.88 0.44 -22.67
N ASP A 300 -1.62 0.70 -22.35
CA ASP A 300 -0.48 -0.17 -22.69
C ASP A 300 -0.30 -1.28 -21.65
N ASP A 301 -1.19 -2.27 -21.70
CA ASP A 301 -1.17 -3.44 -20.80
C ASP A 301 0.16 -4.19 -20.85
N GLU A 302 0.75 -4.36 -22.02
CA GLU A 302 2.04 -5.02 -22.23
C GLU A 302 3.16 -4.41 -21.38
N THR A 303 3.34 -3.09 -21.43
CA THR A 303 4.38 -2.39 -20.66
C THR A 303 4.17 -2.55 -19.16
N VAL A 304 2.93 -2.39 -18.70
CA VAL A 304 2.59 -2.51 -17.27
C VAL A 304 2.75 -3.95 -16.78
N LEU A 305 2.25 -4.95 -17.52
CA LEU A 305 2.39 -6.36 -17.19
C LEU A 305 3.86 -6.77 -17.09
N ASN A 306 4.69 -6.35 -18.05
CA ASN A 306 6.13 -6.62 -18.03
C ASN A 306 6.83 -5.99 -16.81
N SER A 307 6.45 -4.76 -16.46
CA SER A 307 6.96 -4.08 -15.27
C SER A 307 6.56 -4.79 -13.97
N VAL A 308 5.27 -5.11 -13.83
CA VAL A 308 4.72 -5.72 -12.61
C VAL A 308 5.21 -7.14 -12.43
N LYS A 309 5.38 -7.89 -13.52
CA LYS A 309 6.03 -9.21 -13.49
C LYS A 309 7.47 -9.12 -12.98
N LYS A 310 8.19 -8.05 -13.30
CA LYS A 310 9.57 -7.81 -12.83
C LYS A 310 9.60 -7.41 -11.35
N THR A 311 8.70 -6.56 -10.88
CA THR A 311 8.75 -5.96 -9.53
C THR A 311 7.92 -6.72 -8.49
N SER A 312 6.93 -7.49 -8.92
CA SER A 312 5.92 -8.19 -8.09
C SER A 312 5.08 -7.28 -7.17
N LYS A 313 5.21 -5.95 -7.31
CA LYS A 313 4.55 -4.94 -6.48
C LYS A 313 4.10 -3.77 -7.35
N LEU A 314 2.85 -3.37 -7.19
CA LEU A 314 2.24 -2.27 -7.95
C LEU A 314 1.54 -1.28 -7.04
N VAL A 315 1.82 0.00 -7.22
CA VAL A 315 1.03 1.11 -6.70
C VAL A 315 0.45 1.89 -7.88
N ILE A 316 -0.87 2.04 -7.93
CA ILE A 316 -1.57 2.82 -8.96
C ILE A 316 -2.05 4.13 -8.35
N VAL A 317 -1.71 5.26 -8.95
CA VAL A 317 -2.02 6.60 -8.45
C VAL A 317 -2.83 7.39 -9.47
N HIS A 318 -4.04 7.82 -9.10
CA HIS A 318 -4.89 8.64 -9.98
C HIS A 318 -5.89 9.52 -9.21
N GLU A 319 -6.38 10.58 -9.85
CA GLU A 319 -7.27 11.59 -9.24
C GLU A 319 -8.73 11.15 -9.12
N ASP A 320 -9.21 10.27 -10.00
CA ASP A 320 -10.62 9.83 -9.97
C ASP A 320 -10.98 9.01 -8.73
N ASN A 321 -12.27 8.70 -8.61
CA ASN A 321 -12.83 7.84 -7.57
C ASN A 321 -12.08 6.52 -7.39
N ARG A 322 -11.95 6.09 -6.14
CA ARG A 322 -11.45 4.75 -5.83
C ARG A 322 -12.35 3.67 -6.43
N THR A 323 -13.66 3.77 -6.24
CA THR A 323 -14.59 2.77 -6.75
C THR A 323 -14.82 2.98 -8.24
N CYS A 324 -14.67 1.90 -9.02
CA CYS A 324 -14.78 1.90 -10.47
C CYS A 324 -13.86 2.89 -11.21
N GLY A 325 -12.83 3.42 -10.55
CA GLY A 325 -11.78 4.19 -11.21
C GLY A 325 -10.89 3.32 -12.10
N MET A 326 -10.15 3.95 -13.02
CA MET A 326 -9.31 3.25 -14.00
C MET A 326 -8.26 2.33 -13.34
N GLY A 327 -7.79 2.67 -12.13
CA GLY A 327 -6.88 1.79 -11.39
C GLY A 327 -7.48 0.43 -11.00
N ALA A 328 -8.81 0.29 -10.97
CA ALA A 328 -9.46 -1.01 -10.76
C ALA A 328 -9.33 -1.93 -11.99
N GLU A 329 -9.49 -1.37 -13.20
CA GLU A 329 -9.33 -2.10 -14.47
C GLU A 329 -7.90 -2.63 -14.62
N VAL A 330 -6.89 -1.78 -14.34
CA VAL A 330 -5.49 -2.18 -14.36
C VAL A 330 -5.23 -3.32 -13.36
N ALA A 331 -5.71 -3.20 -12.13
CA ALA A 331 -5.51 -4.22 -11.11
C ALA A 331 -6.17 -5.56 -11.47
N ALA A 332 -7.39 -5.52 -12.03
CA ALA A 332 -8.11 -6.70 -12.50
C ALA A 332 -7.37 -7.37 -13.66
N SER A 333 -7.01 -6.62 -14.70
CA SER A 333 -6.26 -7.12 -15.86
C SER A 333 -4.95 -7.81 -15.46
N ILE A 334 -4.21 -7.22 -14.52
CA ILE A 334 -2.96 -7.82 -14.03
C ILE A 334 -3.22 -9.14 -13.32
N THR A 335 -4.24 -9.21 -12.47
CA THR A 335 -4.58 -10.42 -11.69
C THR A 335 -5.13 -11.54 -12.58
N GLU A 336 -5.83 -11.20 -13.66
CA GLU A 336 -6.35 -12.18 -14.62
C GLU A 336 -5.24 -12.77 -15.51
N VAL A 337 -4.22 -11.97 -15.84
CA VAL A 337 -3.15 -12.38 -16.76
C VAL A 337 -1.96 -12.98 -16.04
N LEU A 338 -1.56 -12.45 -14.88
CA LEU A 338 -0.42 -12.92 -14.10
C LEU A 338 -0.88 -13.89 -13.01
N ASN A 339 -0.25 -15.07 -12.94
CA ASN A 339 -0.50 -16.08 -11.90
C ASN A 339 0.44 -15.93 -10.68
N ASP A 340 1.36 -14.98 -10.71
CA ASP A 340 2.32 -14.72 -9.64
C ASP A 340 1.64 -13.99 -8.47
N PRO A 341 2.13 -14.15 -7.22
CA PRO A 341 1.62 -13.40 -6.08
C PRO A 341 2.04 -11.92 -6.18
N ILE A 342 1.20 -11.09 -6.81
CA ILE A 342 1.42 -9.65 -6.95
C ILE A 342 0.74 -8.90 -5.79
N GLN A 343 1.47 -7.96 -5.17
CA GLN A 343 0.88 -7.02 -4.21
C GLN A 343 0.46 -5.73 -4.92
N ILE A 344 -0.83 -5.39 -4.87
CA ILE A 344 -1.38 -4.21 -5.54
C ILE A 344 -2.00 -3.26 -4.52
N GLN A 345 -1.61 -1.99 -4.57
CA GLN A 345 -2.22 -0.91 -3.81
C GLN A 345 -2.65 0.24 -4.74
N ARG A 346 -3.62 1.03 -4.29
CA ARG A 346 -4.16 2.16 -5.04
C ARG A 346 -4.23 3.40 -4.15
N VAL A 347 -3.63 4.50 -4.61
CA VAL A 347 -3.68 5.82 -4.00
C VAL A 347 -4.57 6.71 -4.87
N THR A 348 -5.80 6.92 -4.42
CA THR A 348 -6.83 7.59 -5.22
C THR A 348 -7.63 8.53 -4.34
N ARG A 349 -8.46 9.39 -4.95
CA ARG A 349 -9.50 10.09 -4.21
C ARG A 349 -10.45 9.04 -3.58
N PRO A 350 -10.88 9.20 -2.32
CA PRO A 350 -11.99 8.41 -1.77
C PRO A 350 -13.29 8.72 -2.53
N ASP A 351 -14.32 7.89 -2.34
CA ASP A 351 -15.61 8.02 -3.03
C ASP A 351 -16.45 9.17 -2.45
N THR A 352 -15.92 10.39 -2.59
CA THR A 352 -16.48 11.66 -2.12
C THR A 352 -16.24 12.73 -3.19
N TYR A 353 -16.82 13.90 -2.96
CA TYR A 353 -16.62 15.07 -3.80
C TYR A 353 -15.37 15.85 -3.40
N ILE A 354 -14.85 16.63 -4.33
CA ILE A 354 -13.73 17.54 -4.07
C ILE A 354 -14.26 18.74 -3.27
N PRO A 355 -13.79 18.94 -2.01
CA PRO A 355 -14.17 20.08 -1.19
C PRO A 355 -13.77 21.41 -1.83
N TYR A 356 -14.51 22.47 -1.51
CA TYR A 356 -14.12 23.84 -1.88
C TYR A 356 -12.96 24.35 -1.01
N ASP A 357 -12.95 23.98 0.27
CA ASP A 357 -11.84 24.27 1.17
C ASP A 357 -10.59 23.53 0.70
N PHE A 358 -9.50 24.27 0.45
CA PHE A 358 -8.33 23.69 -0.20
C PHE A 358 -7.54 22.76 0.73
N SER A 359 -7.55 22.99 2.04
CA SER A 359 -6.94 22.07 3.00
C SER A 359 -7.63 20.70 2.96
N ALA A 360 -8.96 20.72 3.08
CA ALA A 360 -9.78 19.51 2.94
C ALA A 360 -9.63 18.88 1.56
N GLN A 361 -9.47 19.68 0.50
CA GLN A 361 -9.19 19.18 -0.84
C GLN A 361 -7.87 18.41 -0.91
N LEU A 362 -6.78 18.97 -0.40
CA LEU A 362 -5.48 18.28 -0.34
C LEU A 362 -5.56 16.98 0.46
N GLU A 363 -6.31 16.99 1.57
CA GLU A 363 -6.51 15.79 2.39
C GLU A 363 -7.34 14.72 1.66
N VAL A 364 -8.29 15.10 0.83
CA VAL A 364 -9.12 14.17 0.03
C VAL A 364 -8.36 13.64 -1.18
N MET A 365 -7.54 14.46 -1.84
CA MET A 365 -6.82 14.07 -3.05
C MET A 365 -5.63 13.12 -2.74
N PRO A 366 -5.14 12.38 -3.76
CA PRO A 366 -3.81 11.78 -3.70
C PRO A 366 -2.77 12.85 -3.37
N SER A 367 -1.76 12.49 -2.59
CA SER A 367 -0.78 13.44 -2.08
C SER A 367 0.60 12.80 -2.12
N PHE A 368 1.66 13.61 -2.19
CA PHE A 368 3.02 13.08 -2.22
C PHE A 368 3.27 12.18 -1.01
N ARG A 369 2.83 12.64 0.17
CA ARG A 369 2.93 11.90 1.42
C ARG A 369 2.27 10.52 1.35
N LYS A 370 1.02 10.45 0.90
CA LYS A 370 0.31 9.17 0.75
C LYS A 370 0.97 8.23 -0.24
N VAL A 371 1.50 8.76 -1.35
CA VAL A 371 2.23 7.95 -2.34
C VAL A 371 3.48 7.36 -1.72
N VAL A 372 4.28 8.16 -1.01
CA VAL A 372 5.51 7.71 -0.34
C VAL A 372 5.20 6.70 0.77
N GLU A 373 4.22 6.97 1.62
CA GLU A 373 3.79 6.06 2.70
C GLU A 373 3.32 4.72 2.14
N THR A 374 2.52 4.73 1.08
CA THR A 374 2.03 3.49 0.45
C THR A 374 3.16 2.70 -0.18
N CYS A 375 4.10 3.36 -0.87
CA CYS A 375 5.27 2.71 -1.43
C CYS A 375 6.18 2.13 -0.34
N ALA A 376 6.42 2.89 0.74
CA ALA A 376 7.25 2.46 1.86
C ALA A 376 6.64 1.25 2.57
N GLN A 377 5.33 1.26 2.80
CA GLN A 377 4.60 0.13 3.36
C GLN A 377 4.71 -1.12 2.49
N LEU A 378 4.53 -0.99 1.17
CA LEU A 378 4.60 -2.12 0.24
C LEU A 378 6.03 -2.67 0.10
N LEU A 379 7.04 -1.82 0.28
CA LEU A 379 8.45 -2.17 0.22
C LEU A 379 9.07 -2.53 1.59
N ASP A 380 8.30 -2.45 2.67
CA ASP A 380 8.76 -2.64 4.05
C ASP A 380 9.96 -1.73 4.43
N ILE A 381 9.86 -0.45 4.04
CA ILE A 381 10.85 0.60 4.31
C ILE A 381 10.41 1.42 5.53
N ASP A 382 11.35 1.72 6.42
CA ASP A 382 11.07 2.63 7.54
C ASP A 382 11.07 4.07 7.00
N LEU A 383 9.96 4.78 7.20
CA LEU A 383 9.72 6.16 6.77
C LEU A 383 9.52 7.04 7.99
N TYR A 384 10.27 8.13 8.04
CA TYR A 384 10.07 9.23 8.99
C TYR A 384 9.88 10.53 8.21
N TRP A 385 9.04 11.42 8.72
CA TRP A 385 8.86 12.76 8.15
C TRP A 385 9.64 13.76 9.01
N GLU A 386 10.50 14.55 8.38
CA GLU A 386 11.09 15.73 8.99
C GLU A 386 10.12 16.90 8.77
N ASP A 387 9.55 17.42 9.85
CA ASP A 387 8.66 18.58 9.82
C ASP A 387 9.50 19.82 9.48
N THR A 388 9.16 20.49 8.37
CA THR A 388 9.84 21.72 7.92
C THR A 388 9.25 22.99 8.52
N ASP A 389 8.18 22.87 9.31
CA ASP A 389 7.54 24.02 9.97
C ASP A 389 8.07 24.14 11.40
N GLU A 390 9.24 24.79 11.56
CA GLU A 390 9.49 25.58 12.77
C GLU A 390 8.57 26.82 12.71
N GLN A 391 7.26 26.63 12.90
CA GLN A 391 6.46 27.75 13.40
C GLN A 391 6.96 28.01 14.81
N GLN A 392 7.78 29.04 14.98
CA GLN A 392 8.09 29.57 16.30
C GLN A 392 6.75 29.94 16.96
N ASP A 393 6.45 29.28 18.08
CA ASP A 393 5.29 29.58 18.91
C ASP A 393 5.20 31.11 19.11
N GLY A 394 4.18 31.74 18.53
CA GLY A 394 3.91 33.17 18.68
C GLY A 394 4.29 34.09 17.51
N ILE A 395 4.72 33.59 16.34
CA ILE A 395 4.95 34.42 15.14
C ILE A 395 4.07 33.95 13.96
N LEU A 396 3.28 34.88 13.41
CA LEU A 396 2.39 34.67 12.27
C LEU A 396 2.97 35.30 10.99
N MET A 397 3.24 34.46 9.99
CA MET A 397 3.70 34.89 8.66
C MET A 397 2.53 35.30 7.75
N ILE A 398 2.53 36.52 7.24
CA ILE A 398 1.60 37.02 6.22
C ILE A 398 2.25 36.86 4.86
N LYS A 399 1.59 36.15 3.94
CA LYS A 399 2.05 35.91 2.56
C LYS A 399 1.34 36.82 1.56
N ALA A 400 1.96 37.02 0.40
CA ALA A 400 1.39 37.69 -0.77
C ALA A 400 0.17 36.92 -1.33
N ILE A 401 -0.98 37.58 -1.51
CA ILE A 401 -2.24 36.97 -1.98
C ILE A 401 -2.74 37.71 -3.23
N GLY A 402 -3.10 36.97 -4.28
CA GLY A 402 -3.66 37.50 -5.53
C GLY A 402 -5.19 37.69 -5.50
N SER A 403 -5.71 38.42 -6.50
CA SER A 403 -7.14 38.74 -6.64
C SER A 403 -7.97 37.64 -7.30
N SER A 404 -7.31 36.73 -8.01
CA SER A 404 -7.90 35.62 -8.75
C SER A 404 -6.99 34.39 -8.68
N PRO A 405 -7.53 33.15 -8.74
CA PRO A 405 -6.71 31.92 -8.79
C PRO A 405 -5.76 31.82 -10.00
N SER A 406 -5.86 32.74 -10.95
CA SER A 406 -4.99 32.85 -12.12
C SER A 406 -3.78 33.77 -11.91
N ASP A 407 -3.71 34.51 -10.81
CA ASP A 407 -2.68 35.52 -10.59
C ASP A 407 -1.41 34.84 -10.06
N GLU A 408 -0.30 34.98 -10.79
CA GLU A 408 0.98 34.35 -10.43
C GLU A 408 1.89 35.30 -9.62
N THR A 409 1.73 36.62 -9.80
CA THR A 409 2.49 37.66 -9.11
C THR A 409 1.60 38.81 -8.67
N ILE A 410 2.00 39.50 -7.60
CA ILE A 410 1.44 40.77 -7.14
C ILE A 410 2.54 41.82 -6.98
N THR A 411 2.20 43.08 -7.12
CA THR A 411 3.11 44.21 -6.84
C THR A 411 2.65 44.91 -5.58
N VAL A 412 3.56 45.12 -4.62
CA VAL A 412 3.23 45.88 -3.41
C VAL A 412 3.17 47.35 -3.75
N THR A 413 2.02 47.99 -3.58
CA THR A 413 1.84 49.42 -3.93
C THR A 413 2.14 50.33 -2.74
N THR A 414 1.74 49.94 -1.54
CA THR A 414 1.94 50.75 -0.32
C THR A 414 1.96 49.85 0.92
N PHE A 415 2.90 50.08 1.84
CA PHE A 415 2.85 49.54 3.20
C PHE A 415 2.29 50.59 4.16
N TYR A 416 1.31 50.19 4.97
CA TYR A 416 0.71 51.05 5.99
C TYR A 416 1.33 50.85 7.38
N VAL A 417 2.28 49.93 7.50
CA VAL A 417 2.91 49.53 8.76
C VAL A 417 4.43 49.50 8.64
N THR A 418 5.12 49.66 9.76
CA THR A 418 6.58 49.53 9.85
C THR A 418 6.99 48.41 10.83
N ALA A 419 8.18 47.83 10.66
CA ALA A 419 8.72 46.84 11.59
C ALA A 419 8.83 47.45 13.02
N GLY A 420 8.35 46.70 14.01
CA GLY A 420 8.19 47.11 15.41
C GLY A 420 6.85 47.78 15.75
N GLN A 421 5.95 48.00 14.78
CA GLN A 421 4.64 48.62 15.01
C GLN A 421 3.62 47.61 15.55
N ALA A 422 2.88 47.99 16.58
CA ALA A 422 1.72 47.24 17.05
C ALA A 422 0.52 47.46 16.11
N VAL A 423 -0.18 46.38 15.76
CA VAL A 423 -1.34 46.36 14.86
C VAL A 423 -2.52 45.66 15.51
N SER A 424 -3.73 46.18 15.28
CA SER A 424 -4.99 45.57 15.72
C SER A 424 -5.57 44.63 14.66
N GLU A 425 -6.34 43.62 15.07
CA GLU A 425 -7.07 42.77 14.12
C GLU A 425 -7.96 43.63 13.18
N GLY A 426 -7.82 43.41 11.86
CA GLY A 426 -8.52 44.15 10.81
C GLY A 426 -7.81 45.43 10.33
N GLU A 427 -6.70 45.85 10.95
CA GLU A 427 -5.93 47.01 10.53
C GLU A 427 -5.22 46.77 9.19
N LEU A 428 -5.14 47.80 8.33
CA LEU A 428 -4.51 47.66 7.02
C LEU A 428 -2.99 47.53 7.16
N LEU A 429 -2.44 46.51 6.51
CA LEU A 429 -1.00 46.21 6.50
C LEU A 429 -0.35 46.72 5.22
N ALA A 430 -0.92 46.37 4.07
CA ALA A 430 -0.39 46.73 2.76
C ALA A 430 -1.51 46.77 1.71
N SER A 431 -1.33 47.58 0.67
CA SER A 431 -2.12 47.50 -0.56
C SER A 431 -1.27 46.85 -1.64
N VAL A 432 -1.88 45.96 -2.43
CA VAL A 432 -1.22 45.18 -3.47
C VAL A 432 -2.01 45.22 -4.76
N GLU A 433 -1.32 45.22 -5.90
CA GLU A 433 -1.91 45.23 -7.24
C GLU A 433 -1.63 43.90 -7.94
N ALA A 434 -2.69 43.25 -8.40
CA ALA A 434 -2.62 42.06 -9.26
C ALA A 434 -3.19 42.39 -10.65
N ASP A 435 -3.00 41.49 -11.62
CA ASP A 435 -3.39 41.68 -13.03
C ASP A 435 -4.84 42.12 -13.26
N LYS A 436 -5.75 41.83 -12.32
CA LYS A 436 -7.20 42.04 -12.47
C LYS A 436 -7.81 43.03 -11.48
N ALA A 437 -7.17 43.29 -10.35
CA ALA A 437 -7.67 44.20 -9.31
C ALA A 437 -6.59 44.59 -8.30
N SER A 438 -6.77 45.75 -7.67
CA SER A 438 -6.07 46.15 -6.45
C SER A 438 -6.79 45.63 -5.21
N MET A 439 -6.05 45.20 -4.19
CA MET A 439 -6.58 44.65 -2.95
C MET A 439 -5.82 45.15 -1.74
N ASP A 440 -6.51 45.26 -0.62
CA ASP A 440 -5.92 45.61 0.66
C ASP A 440 -5.76 44.37 1.53
N ILE A 441 -4.56 44.21 2.10
CA ILE A 441 -4.20 43.14 3.04
C ILE A 441 -4.33 43.70 4.45
N SER A 442 -5.16 43.08 5.27
CA SER A 442 -5.39 43.45 6.67
C SER A 442 -4.84 42.43 7.66
N ALA A 443 -4.52 42.91 8.86
CA ALA A 443 -4.00 42.15 9.98
C ALA A 443 -5.04 41.10 10.43
N PRO A 444 -4.73 39.79 10.38
CA PRO A 444 -5.67 38.76 10.80
C PRO A 444 -5.78 38.59 12.31
N VAL A 445 -4.84 39.15 13.08
CA VAL A 445 -4.75 39.05 14.55
C VAL A 445 -4.14 40.34 15.10
N GLU A 446 -4.35 40.62 16.38
CA GLU A 446 -3.60 41.64 17.11
C GLU A 446 -2.16 41.15 17.37
N GLY A 447 -1.18 42.03 17.21
CA GLY A 447 0.22 41.69 17.42
C GLY A 447 1.20 42.81 17.07
N THR A 448 2.49 42.50 17.05
CA THR A 448 3.56 43.44 16.67
C THR A 448 4.20 42.98 15.36
N VAL A 449 4.25 43.86 14.35
CA VAL A 449 4.95 43.58 13.09
C VAL A 449 6.44 43.42 13.40
N GLU A 450 7.03 42.27 13.06
CA GLU A 450 8.43 41.97 13.39
C GLU A 450 9.34 42.32 12.22
N GLU A 451 9.03 41.82 11.03
CA GLU A 451 9.83 42.01 9.83
C GLU A 451 8.93 42.22 8.60
N LEU A 452 9.40 43.07 7.67
CA LEU A 452 8.83 43.27 6.35
C LEU A 452 9.78 42.62 5.34
N PHE A 453 9.29 41.71 4.51
CA PHE A 453 10.11 40.94 3.56
C PHE A 453 10.15 41.53 2.15
N ALA A 454 9.50 42.69 1.95
CA ALA A 454 9.42 43.40 0.67
C ALA A 454 9.38 44.91 0.88
N GLU A 455 9.73 45.66 -0.17
CA GLU A 455 9.61 47.12 -0.24
C GLU A 455 8.45 47.53 -1.17
N GLU A 456 8.01 48.78 -1.05
CA GLU A 456 7.03 49.34 -1.99
C GLU A 456 7.59 49.33 -3.41
N GLY A 457 6.84 48.75 -4.35
CA GLY A 457 7.25 48.54 -5.74
C GLY A 457 7.81 47.15 -6.03
N ASP A 458 8.05 46.31 -5.03
CA ASP A 458 8.50 44.93 -5.24
C ASP A 458 7.39 44.05 -5.82
N GLN A 459 7.77 43.18 -6.74
CA GLN A 459 6.91 42.16 -7.34
C GLN A 459 7.16 40.82 -6.65
N LEU A 460 6.13 40.30 -5.97
CA LEU A 460 6.17 39.04 -5.24
C LEU A 460 5.34 37.98 -5.94
N ALA A 461 5.80 36.73 -5.92
CA ALA A 461 4.96 35.60 -6.33
C ALA A 461 3.88 35.35 -5.28
N VAL A 462 2.67 34.97 -5.70
CA VAL A 462 1.59 34.60 -4.77
C VAL A 462 2.08 33.45 -3.88
N GLY A 463 1.99 33.62 -2.56
CA GLY A 463 2.52 32.67 -1.57
C GLY A 463 3.90 33.03 -0.98
N GLN A 464 4.62 34.01 -1.51
CA GLN A 464 5.87 34.51 -0.90
C GLN A 464 5.60 35.29 0.41
N PRO A 465 6.53 35.25 1.38
CA PRO A 465 6.47 36.08 2.60
C PRO A 465 6.34 37.57 2.27
N LEU A 466 5.40 38.24 2.94
CA LEU A 466 5.20 39.69 2.86
C LEU A 466 5.67 40.37 4.15
N LEU A 467 5.20 39.90 5.32
CA LEU A 467 5.62 40.37 6.65
C LEU A 467 5.32 39.35 7.75
N THR A 468 5.92 39.50 8.94
CA THR A 468 5.61 38.71 10.16
C THR A 468 4.94 39.54 11.25
N ILE A 469 4.05 38.93 12.01
CA ILE A 469 3.38 39.50 13.19
C ILE A 469 3.60 38.59 14.40
N ALA A 470 4.23 39.09 15.45
CA ALA A 470 4.32 38.40 16.73
C ALA A 470 3.00 38.55 17.52
N THR A 471 2.38 37.44 17.94
CA THR A 471 1.09 37.41 18.64
C THR A 471 1.05 36.36 19.76
N SER A 472 0.25 36.62 20.81
CA SER A 472 0.05 35.71 21.95
C SER A 472 -1.16 34.77 21.78
N ASP A 473 -1.98 34.96 20.76
CA ASP A 473 -3.18 34.15 20.53
C ASP A 473 -2.89 32.89 19.70
N LYS A 474 -3.61 31.80 19.99
CA LYS A 474 -3.61 30.60 19.12
C LYS A 474 -4.22 30.97 17.78
N VAL A 475 -3.37 31.19 16.79
CA VAL A 475 -3.78 31.56 15.44
C VAL A 475 -4.57 30.42 14.81
N ASN A 476 -5.80 30.70 14.40
CA ASN A 476 -6.55 29.84 13.49
C ASN A 476 -6.04 30.16 12.08
N ASN A 477 -5.20 29.28 11.51
CA ASN A 477 -4.49 29.55 10.25
C ASN A 477 -5.45 29.84 9.09
N LYS A 478 -5.14 30.89 8.33
CA LYS A 478 -5.75 31.28 7.03
C LYS A 478 -5.42 30.25 5.92
N PRO A 479 -6.13 30.26 4.78
CA PRO A 479 -6.30 29.08 3.91
C PRO A 479 -4.98 28.57 3.33
N ILE A 480 -4.75 27.27 3.52
CA ILE A 480 -3.67 26.51 2.90
C ILE A 480 -3.83 26.66 1.37
N THR A 481 -2.76 26.95 0.64
CA THR A 481 -2.74 27.11 -0.83
C THR A 481 -1.89 26.08 -1.54
N GLU A 482 -1.06 25.33 -0.80
CA GLU A 482 -0.18 24.26 -1.30
C GLU A 482 0.01 23.17 -0.21
N GLU A 483 0.33 21.94 -0.60
CA GLU A 483 0.61 20.84 0.33
C GLU A 483 1.91 21.13 1.10
N ASN A 484 1.90 21.03 2.44
CA ASN A 484 3.15 20.94 3.19
C ASN A 484 3.70 19.52 3.04
N VAL A 485 4.68 19.40 2.16
CA VAL A 485 5.17 18.12 1.65
C VAL A 485 5.98 17.37 2.71
N GLY A 486 6.62 18.08 3.65
CA GLY A 486 7.63 17.51 4.56
C GLY A 486 8.80 16.86 3.80
N ARG A 487 9.91 16.55 4.50
CA ARG A 487 10.99 15.76 3.87
C ARG A 487 10.91 14.30 4.34
N PRO A 488 10.72 13.32 3.43
CA PRO A 488 10.71 11.93 3.82
C PRO A 488 12.14 11.43 4.03
N ILE A 489 12.44 11.00 5.25
CA ILE A 489 13.65 10.26 5.58
C ILE A 489 13.33 8.77 5.45
N LEU A 490 13.68 8.25 4.28
CA LEU A 490 13.54 6.84 3.95
C LEU A 490 14.81 6.11 4.34
N SER A 491 14.68 5.13 5.23
CA SER A 491 15.78 4.22 5.52
C SER A 491 15.36 2.82 5.15
N ARG A 492 16.08 2.22 4.19
CA ARG A 492 16.05 0.76 4.07
C ARG A 492 16.32 0.23 5.47
N ARG A 493 15.48 -0.69 5.95
CA ARG A 493 15.86 -1.51 7.09
C ARG A 493 17.28 -2.02 6.82
N ARG A 494 18.10 -2.14 7.86
CA ARG A 494 19.55 -2.39 7.78
C ARG A 494 19.91 -3.83 8.37
N PRO A 495 20.67 -4.76 7.74
CA PRO A 495 20.87 -6.18 8.03
C PRO A 495 22.23 -6.31 8.73
N SER A 496 22.44 -7.36 9.48
CA SER A 496 23.81 -7.80 9.73
C SER A 496 24.17 -8.89 8.72
N ALA A 497 25.43 -8.89 8.29
CA ALA A 497 25.95 -9.80 7.29
C ALA A 497 25.81 -11.28 7.74
N SER A 498 24.91 -12.02 7.09
CA SER A 498 25.31 -13.27 6.47
C SER A 498 25.30 -13.06 4.96
N THR A 499 26.44 -13.37 4.34
CA THR A 499 26.49 -13.99 3.03
C THR A 499 25.41 -15.09 3.02
N THR A 500 24.34 -14.97 2.24
CA THR A 500 24.37 -14.55 0.83
C THR A 500 23.18 -13.65 0.45
N THR A 501 23.31 -12.35 0.15
CA THR A 501 23.62 -11.26 1.11
C THR A 501 22.84 -10.01 0.64
N SER A 502 21.75 -9.66 1.32
CA SER A 502 20.89 -8.52 1.04
C SER A 502 21.51 -7.24 1.61
N VAL A 503 21.88 -6.24 0.79
CA VAL A 503 22.42 -4.94 1.29
C VAL A 503 21.27 -4.00 1.65
N ILE A 504 20.59 -4.46 2.69
CA ILE A 504 19.99 -3.70 3.74
C ILE A 504 21.28 -2.88 4.28
N THR A 505 21.22 -1.65 4.84
CA THR A 505 22.43 -0.86 5.25
C THR A 505 22.95 -0.99 6.72
N THR A 506 23.18 -2.11 7.38
CA THR A 506 23.66 -2.29 8.82
C THR A 506 23.12 -1.45 10.02
N ARG A 507 21.94 -1.77 10.60
CA ARG A 507 21.60 -1.42 11.99
C ARG A 507 22.47 -2.45 12.67
N THR A 508 23.35 -2.01 13.56
CA THR A 508 24.09 -2.94 14.40
C THR A 508 23.06 -3.69 15.24
N THR A 509 22.48 -4.75 14.68
CA THR A 509 21.58 -5.67 15.35
C THR A 509 22.48 -6.42 16.29
N LYS A 510 22.49 -5.97 17.55
CA LYS A 510 23.17 -6.71 18.60
C LYS A 510 22.60 -8.13 18.57
N PRO A 511 23.46 -9.17 18.56
CA PRO A 511 22.98 -10.55 18.63
C PRO A 511 22.03 -10.70 19.81
N ILE A 512 20.90 -11.38 19.59
CA ILE A 512 19.93 -11.67 20.64
C ILE A 512 20.26 -13.05 21.19
N TYR A 513 20.39 -13.12 22.50
CA TYR A 513 20.72 -14.34 23.22
C TYR A 513 19.53 -14.78 24.04
N LEU A 514 19.31 -16.09 24.06
CA LEU A 514 18.60 -16.75 25.15
C LEU A 514 19.66 -17.11 26.19
N SER A 515 19.74 -16.28 27.23
CA SER A 515 20.79 -16.35 28.26
C SER A 515 20.68 -17.64 29.06
N ASN A 516 19.48 -17.91 29.56
CA ASN A 516 19.26 -18.94 30.57
C ASN A 516 17.81 -19.39 30.62
N ILE A 517 17.62 -20.59 31.14
CA ILE A 517 16.32 -21.22 31.34
C ILE A 517 16.29 -21.77 32.77
N THR A 518 15.15 -21.61 33.44
CA THR A 518 14.80 -22.34 34.66
C THR A 518 13.57 -23.20 34.42
N THR A 519 13.45 -24.28 35.18
CA THR A 519 12.37 -25.26 35.05
C THR A 519 11.83 -25.59 36.43
N VAL A 520 10.52 -25.54 36.58
CA VAL A 520 9.79 -26.02 37.75
C VAL A 520 8.77 -27.04 37.29
N LEU A 521 8.81 -28.23 37.89
CA LEU A 521 7.90 -29.33 37.61
C LEU A 521 6.84 -29.41 38.72
N GLY A 522 5.70 -30.03 38.42
CA GLY A 522 4.75 -30.41 39.48
C GLY A 522 5.42 -31.30 40.54
N SER A 523 4.99 -31.15 41.79
CA SER A 523 5.61 -31.86 42.93
C SER A 523 5.36 -33.37 42.96
N GLN A 524 4.33 -33.87 42.28
CA GLN A 524 4.00 -35.30 42.25
C GLN A 524 4.70 -36.02 41.09
N HIS A 525 5.74 -36.80 41.39
CA HIS A 525 6.38 -37.67 40.41
C HIS A 525 5.63 -39.00 40.27
N LEU A 526 5.17 -39.31 39.05
CA LEU A 526 4.31 -40.46 38.75
C LEU A 526 4.87 -41.35 37.64
N THR A 527 5.17 -42.60 37.97
CA THR A 527 5.47 -43.67 37.00
C THR A 527 4.19 -44.18 36.32
N ASN A 528 4.34 -44.91 35.20
CA ASN A 528 3.22 -45.63 34.59
C ASN A 528 2.51 -46.57 35.59
N ASP A 529 3.26 -47.28 36.44
CA ASP A 529 2.63 -48.20 37.42
C ASP A 529 1.83 -47.45 38.48
N GLN A 530 2.29 -46.27 38.90
CA GLN A 530 1.60 -45.45 39.90
C GLN A 530 0.32 -44.83 39.35
N ILE A 531 0.33 -44.30 38.12
CA ILE A 531 -0.87 -43.71 37.50
C ILE A 531 -1.92 -44.78 37.13
N LEU A 532 -1.51 -46.04 36.94
CA LEU A 532 -2.41 -47.15 36.65
C LEU A 532 -3.04 -47.80 37.90
N GLN A 533 -2.69 -47.37 39.12
CA GLN A 533 -3.29 -47.91 40.34
C GLN A 533 -4.81 -47.67 40.33
N GLY A 534 -5.59 -48.75 40.32
CA GLY A 534 -7.05 -48.71 40.25
C GLY A 534 -7.66 -48.92 38.86
N HIS A 535 -6.84 -49.06 37.80
CA HIS A 535 -7.30 -49.32 36.43
C HIS A 535 -7.04 -50.77 36.01
N GLU A 536 -7.98 -51.68 36.33
CA GLU A 536 -7.86 -53.10 35.94
C GLU A 536 -7.81 -53.27 34.41
N GLY A 537 -6.81 -54.02 33.93
CA GLY A 537 -6.63 -54.32 32.50
C GLY A 537 -5.78 -53.31 31.72
N TRP A 538 -5.27 -52.25 32.36
CA TRP A 538 -4.32 -51.32 31.74
C TRP A 538 -2.89 -51.79 32.01
N ASP A 539 -1.99 -51.60 31.04
CA ASP A 539 -0.62 -52.11 31.07
C ASP A 539 0.39 -50.98 30.89
N SER A 540 1.32 -50.85 31.85
CA SER A 540 2.41 -49.88 31.82
C SER A 540 3.31 -50.03 30.58
N GLU A 541 3.57 -51.27 30.15
CA GLU A 541 4.36 -51.53 28.95
C GLU A 541 3.61 -51.12 27.68
N ALA A 542 2.28 -51.24 27.66
CA ALA A 542 1.46 -50.77 26.55
C ALA A 542 1.49 -49.24 26.42
N ILE A 543 1.49 -48.50 27.55
CA ILE A 543 1.68 -47.04 27.54
C ILE A 543 3.04 -46.71 26.96
N ARG A 544 4.11 -47.28 27.52
CA ARG A 544 5.49 -47.07 27.07
C ARG A 544 5.66 -47.34 25.58
N LYS A 545 5.17 -48.47 25.06
CA LYS A 545 5.24 -48.79 23.62
C LYS A 545 4.46 -47.83 22.73
N ARG A 546 3.35 -47.26 23.24
CA ARG A 546 2.48 -46.37 22.46
C ARG A 546 2.97 -44.93 22.47
N THR A 547 3.52 -44.46 23.59
CA THR A 547 3.80 -43.04 23.83
C THR A 547 5.28 -42.74 24.07
N GLY A 548 6.06 -43.73 24.49
CA GLY A 548 7.43 -43.58 24.99
C GLY A 548 7.53 -43.00 26.39
N ILE A 549 6.41 -42.76 27.09
CA ILE A 549 6.38 -42.12 28.39
C ILE A 549 6.51 -43.18 29.49
N GLU A 550 7.40 -42.94 30.46
CA GLU A 550 7.59 -43.78 31.64
C GLU A 550 7.22 -43.03 32.92
N ASN A 551 7.55 -41.73 32.97
CA ASN A 551 7.36 -40.85 34.11
C ASN A 551 6.73 -39.53 33.68
N ARG A 552 5.97 -38.90 34.59
CA ARG A 552 5.50 -37.51 34.48
C ARG A 552 5.40 -36.86 35.85
N TYR A 553 5.19 -35.54 35.85
CA TYR A 553 5.08 -34.74 37.06
C TYR A 553 3.74 -34.04 37.07
N TRP A 554 2.95 -34.21 38.12
CA TRP A 554 1.67 -33.50 38.29
C TRP A 554 1.74 -32.52 39.45
N ILE A 555 0.94 -31.47 39.40
CA ILE A 555 0.80 -30.51 40.48
C ILE A 555 0.30 -31.18 41.78
N GLY A 556 0.80 -30.71 42.92
CA GLY A 556 0.27 -31.03 44.24
C GLY A 556 -1.03 -30.29 44.57
N GLU A 557 -1.62 -30.54 45.74
CA GLU A 557 -2.85 -29.86 46.17
C GLU A 557 -2.69 -28.34 46.32
N ASP A 558 -1.49 -27.88 46.69
CA ASP A 558 -1.15 -26.46 46.89
C ASP A 558 -0.43 -25.83 45.67
N GLU A 559 -0.47 -26.47 44.51
CA GLU A 559 0.19 -25.99 43.30
C GLU A 559 -0.81 -25.74 42.17
N ASP A 560 -0.62 -24.63 41.47
CA ASP A 560 -1.33 -24.29 40.23
C ASP A 560 -0.37 -23.69 39.18
N VAL A 561 -0.90 -23.41 37.99
CA VAL A 561 -0.13 -22.82 36.87
C VAL A 561 0.58 -21.52 37.27
N LEU A 562 -0.04 -20.69 38.11
CA LEU A 562 0.52 -19.41 38.54
C LEU A 562 1.69 -19.64 39.50
N SER A 563 1.53 -20.52 40.49
CA SER A 563 2.55 -20.86 41.47
C SER A 563 3.82 -21.41 40.80
N LEU A 564 3.66 -22.25 39.76
CA LEU A 564 4.78 -22.77 38.99
C LEU A 564 5.45 -21.65 38.16
N ALA A 565 4.67 -20.81 37.48
CA ALA A 565 5.17 -19.69 36.68
C ALA A 565 5.94 -18.66 37.53
N VAL A 566 5.42 -18.32 38.71
CA VAL A 566 6.05 -17.43 39.70
C VAL A 566 7.37 -18.05 40.17
N LYS A 567 7.36 -19.31 40.64
CA LYS A 567 8.58 -20.01 41.08
C LYS A 567 9.64 -20.06 39.98
N ALA A 568 9.27 -20.37 38.73
CA ALA A 568 10.20 -20.43 37.61
C ALA A 568 10.83 -19.05 37.33
N THR A 569 10.02 -17.99 37.34
CA THR A 569 10.47 -16.61 37.11
C THR A 569 11.36 -16.12 38.25
N GLN A 570 11.02 -16.41 39.51
CA GLN A 570 11.86 -16.10 40.68
C GLN A 570 13.22 -16.78 40.60
N GLN A 571 13.25 -18.07 40.25
CA GLN A 571 14.48 -18.81 40.08
C GLN A 571 15.34 -18.21 38.95
N LEU A 572 14.73 -17.78 37.85
CA LEU A 572 15.45 -17.16 36.73
C LEU A 572 16.05 -15.81 37.15
N LEU A 573 15.25 -14.93 37.76
CA LEU A 573 15.70 -13.63 38.27
C LEU A 573 16.83 -13.78 39.28
N ALA A 574 16.71 -14.73 40.22
CA ALA A 574 17.77 -15.03 41.18
C ALA A 574 19.05 -15.56 40.50
N LYS A 575 18.91 -16.45 39.51
CA LYS A 575 20.03 -17.01 38.74
C LYS A 575 20.76 -15.94 37.92
N GLU A 576 20.01 -15.01 37.36
CA GLU A 576 20.51 -13.91 36.54
C GLU A 576 20.93 -12.69 37.36
N GLN A 577 20.64 -12.68 38.67
CA GLN A 577 20.87 -11.55 39.58
C GLN A 577 20.20 -10.27 39.06
N LEU A 578 18.93 -10.38 38.67
CA LEU A 578 18.11 -9.28 38.15
C LEU A 578 16.91 -9.02 39.06
N ASP A 579 16.50 -7.76 39.16
CA ASP A 579 15.21 -7.39 39.73
C ASP A 579 14.12 -7.38 38.64
N ILE A 580 12.86 -7.60 39.03
CA ILE A 580 11.73 -7.57 38.09
C ILE A 580 11.61 -6.19 37.39
N SER A 581 11.98 -5.10 38.06
CA SER A 581 11.96 -3.74 37.48
C SER A 581 12.95 -3.53 36.33
N GLU A 582 13.90 -4.44 36.14
CA GLU A 582 14.85 -4.40 35.01
C GLU A 582 14.30 -5.08 33.74
N ILE A 583 13.14 -5.73 33.84
CA ILE A 583 12.51 -6.45 32.74
C ILE A 583 11.60 -5.51 31.96
N GLY A 584 11.76 -5.48 30.63
CA GLY A 584 10.96 -4.64 29.74
C GLY A 584 9.62 -5.29 29.34
N ALA A 585 9.57 -6.62 29.29
CA ALA A 585 8.35 -7.35 29.04
C ALA A 585 8.31 -8.75 29.68
N LEU A 586 7.14 -9.16 30.15
CA LEU A 586 6.77 -10.54 30.46
C LEU A 586 5.83 -11.08 29.38
N ILE A 587 6.23 -12.18 28.75
CA ILE A 587 5.41 -12.87 27.74
C ILE A 587 5.19 -14.29 28.23
N CYS A 588 3.98 -14.63 28.63
CA CYS A 588 3.65 -15.97 29.09
C CYS A 588 2.94 -16.76 28.00
N SER A 589 3.38 -17.98 27.71
CA SER A 589 2.62 -18.91 26.90
C SER A 589 1.96 -19.96 27.77
N THR A 590 0.63 -20.01 27.72
CA THR A 590 -0.17 -20.97 28.47
C THR A 590 -1.47 -21.27 27.73
N GLY A 591 -1.83 -22.54 27.65
CA GLY A 591 -3.18 -23.00 27.28
C GLY A 591 -4.07 -23.24 28.49
N THR A 592 -3.55 -23.12 29.71
CA THR A 592 -4.26 -23.45 30.96
C THR A 592 -4.31 -22.25 31.94
N PRO A 593 -4.73 -21.04 31.51
CA PRO A 593 -4.79 -19.90 32.41
C PRO A 593 -5.86 -20.11 33.51
N LEU A 594 -5.63 -19.56 34.70
CA LEU A 594 -6.61 -19.56 35.80
C LEU A 594 -7.87 -18.74 35.45
N SER A 595 -7.72 -17.73 34.61
CA SER A 595 -8.79 -16.82 34.16
C SER A 595 -8.38 -16.16 32.86
N MET A 596 -9.34 -15.78 32.00
CA MET A 596 -9.04 -15.00 30.79
C MET A 596 -8.39 -13.64 31.09
N THR A 597 -8.83 -12.97 32.15
CA THR A 597 -8.30 -11.69 32.60
C THR A 597 -8.32 -11.64 34.13
N PRO A 598 -7.26 -11.17 34.80
CA PRO A 598 -5.95 -10.80 34.25
C PRO A 598 -5.16 -12.03 33.76
N SER A 599 -4.29 -11.80 32.79
CA SER A 599 -3.39 -12.79 32.20
C SER A 599 -2.42 -13.37 33.25
N ILE A 600 -1.86 -14.56 33.01
CA ILE A 600 -0.84 -15.15 33.89
C ILE A 600 0.39 -14.24 33.96
N ALA A 601 0.83 -13.63 32.85
CA ALA A 601 1.93 -12.67 32.87
C ALA A 601 1.67 -11.47 33.81
N CYS A 602 0.46 -10.90 33.79
CA CYS A 602 0.10 -9.81 34.70
C CYS A 602 0.04 -10.28 36.17
N ARG A 603 -0.43 -11.50 36.42
CA ARG A 603 -0.46 -12.08 37.79
C ARG A 603 0.94 -12.36 38.30
N VAL A 604 1.83 -12.91 37.47
CA VAL A 604 3.25 -13.09 37.81
C VAL A 604 3.89 -11.74 38.14
N LEU A 605 3.65 -10.70 37.32
CA LEU A 605 4.13 -9.36 37.63
C LEU A 605 3.64 -8.86 39.00
N ASN A 606 2.36 -9.06 39.31
CA ASN A 606 1.77 -8.66 40.59
C ASN A 606 2.44 -9.38 41.78
N GLU A 607 2.65 -10.69 41.69
CA GLU A 607 3.30 -11.49 42.75
C GLU A 607 4.78 -11.13 42.95
N LEU A 608 5.45 -10.63 41.92
CA LEU A 608 6.87 -10.27 41.96
C LEU A 608 7.14 -8.79 42.21
N SER A 609 6.11 -7.94 42.11
CA SER A 609 6.27 -6.50 42.32
C SER A 609 6.52 -6.20 43.80
N PRO A 610 7.47 -5.30 44.13
CA PRO A 610 7.72 -4.93 45.52
C PRO A 610 6.48 -4.23 46.12
N GLU A 611 6.18 -4.47 47.40
CA GLU A 611 4.96 -4.04 48.11
C GLU A 611 4.65 -2.51 48.10
N LYS A 612 5.50 -1.67 47.49
CA LYS A 612 5.38 -0.20 47.50
C LYS A 612 5.76 0.52 46.19
N GLY A 613 5.98 -0.17 45.07
CA GLY A 613 6.38 0.47 43.81
C GLY A 613 5.61 -0.06 42.61
N GLU A 614 5.00 0.83 41.83
CA GLU A 614 4.41 0.49 40.54
C GLU A 614 5.52 0.12 39.54
N VAL A 615 5.50 -1.12 39.03
CA VAL A 615 6.42 -1.57 37.99
C VAL A 615 5.68 -1.51 36.65
N LEU A 616 6.02 -0.50 35.84
CA LEU A 616 5.44 -0.30 34.51
C LEU A 616 6.21 -1.11 33.46
N MET A 617 5.62 -2.22 33.00
CA MET A 617 6.17 -3.02 31.90
C MET A 617 5.06 -3.65 31.05
N GLN A 618 5.41 -4.13 29.86
CA GLN A 618 4.50 -4.93 29.04
C GLN A 618 4.32 -6.32 29.67
N ALA A 619 3.08 -6.77 29.89
CA ALA A 619 2.80 -8.12 30.39
C ALA A 619 1.56 -8.69 29.68
N HIS A 620 1.71 -9.83 29.00
CA HIS A 620 0.60 -10.47 28.28
C HIS A 620 0.83 -11.97 28.07
N ASP A 621 -0.27 -12.68 27.80
CA ASP A 621 -0.25 -14.10 27.47
C ASP A 621 -0.35 -14.34 25.96
N VAL A 622 0.20 -15.46 25.49
CA VAL A 622 0.10 -15.98 24.13
C VAL A 622 -0.41 -17.41 24.17
N ASN A 623 -1.59 -17.65 23.60
CA ASN A 623 -2.15 -18.99 23.47
C ASN A 623 -1.86 -19.57 22.09
N ALA A 624 -0.90 -20.49 22.02
CA ALA A 624 -0.64 -21.33 20.84
C ALA A 624 -0.36 -22.79 21.23
N ALA A 625 -0.93 -23.22 22.36
CA ALA A 625 -0.78 -24.55 22.95
C ALA A 625 0.69 -25.03 22.93
N CYS A 626 0.97 -26.27 22.54
CA CYS A 626 2.33 -26.82 22.59
C CYS A 626 3.38 -26.12 21.72
N SER A 627 2.99 -25.33 20.71
CA SER A 627 3.93 -24.50 19.93
C SER A 627 4.22 -23.14 20.56
N GLY A 628 3.56 -22.85 21.68
CA GLY A 628 3.55 -21.58 22.38
C GLY A 628 4.91 -20.99 22.72
N TYR A 629 5.90 -21.84 23.06
CA TYR A 629 7.25 -21.36 23.32
C TYR A 629 7.87 -20.65 22.11
N LEU A 630 7.69 -21.18 20.90
CA LEU A 630 8.25 -20.58 19.68
C LEU A 630 7.51 -19.29 19.31
N TYR A 631 6.20 -19.22 19.56
CA TYR A 631 5.43 -17.99 19.41
C TYR A 631 5.92 -16.91 20.38
N ALA A 632 6.05 -17.24 21.67
CA ALA A 632 6.54 -16.32 22.68
C ALA A 632 8.00 -15.91 22.46
N LEU A 633 8.86 -16.82 21.99
CA LEU A 633 10.23 -16.52 21.58
C LEU A 633 10.28 -15.56 20.39
N GLN A 634 9.38 -15.69 19.40
CA GLN A 634 9.32 -14.73 18.30
C GLN A 634 8.89 -13.35 18.79
N SER A 635 7.84 -13.28 19.63
CA SER A 635 7.41 -12.01 20.22
C SER A 635 8.53 -11.35 21.04
N ALA A 636 9.29 -12.12 21.81
CA ALA A 636 10.45 -11.62 22.56
C ALA A 636 11.60 -11.19 21.64
N PHE A 637 11.89 -11.95 20.59
CA PHE A 637 12.90 -11.60 19.59
C PHE A 637 12.55 -10.26 18.90
N ASP A 638 11.29 -10.09 18.49
CA ASP A 638 10.81 -8.90 17.81
C ASP A 638 10.77 -7.68 18.75
N PHE A 639 10.39 -7.87 20.02
CA PHE A 639 10.46 -6.83 21.05
C PHE A 639 11.89 -6.35 21.26
N ILE A 640 12.84 -7.26 21.46
CA ILE A 640 14.24 -6.93 21.74
C ILE A 640 14.93 -6.35 20.49
N SER A 641 14.55 -6.80 19.30
CA SER A 641 15.03 -6.22 18.04
C SER A 641 14.71 -4.72 17.93
N ASN A 642 13.58 -4.29 18.51
CA ASN A 642 13.18 -2.88 18.55
C ASN A 642 13.67 -2.14 19.80
N ALA A 643 13.87 -2.83 20.92
CA ALA A 643 14.33 -2.27 22.19
C ALA A 643 15.57 -3.03 22.74
N PRO A 644 16.76 -2.90 22.09
CA PRO A 644 17.94 -3.74 22.36
C PRO A 644 18.60 -3.50 23.73
N THR A 645 18.15 -2.51 24.51
CA THR A 645 18.59 -2.27 25.89
C THR A 645 17.69 -2.93 26.94
N LYS A 646 16.53 -3.47 26.52
CA LYS A 646 15.57 -4.13 27.40
C LYS A 646 15.83 -5.63 27.46
N LYS A 647 15.27 -6.25 28.50
CA LYS A 647 15.26 -7.70 28.73
C LYS A 647 13.83 -8.20 28.66
N VAL A 648 13.63 -9.40 28.14
CA VAL A 648 12.31 -10.04 28.10
C VAL A 648 12.39 -11.38 28.78
N ILE A 649 11.41 -11.68 29.65
CA ILE A 649 11.23 -13.03 30.18
C ILE A 649 10.09 -13.69 29.41
N VAL A 650 10.43 -14.79 28.75
CA VAL A 650 9.46 -15.71 28.16
C VAL A 650 9.14 -16.80 29.18
N ILE A 651 7.89 -16.83 29.63
CA ILE A 651 7.36 -17.84 30.54
C ILE A 651 6.60 -18.86 29.69
N THR A 652 6.76 -20.14 29.95
CA THR A 652 5.80 -21.18 29.53
C THR A 652 5.24 -21.82 30.78
N ALA A 653 3.93 -22.02 30.87
CA ALA A 653 3.32 -22.62 32.06
C ALA A 653 2.08 -23.41 31.66
N GLU A 654 2.07 -24.71 31.99
CA GLU A 654 0.99 -25.62 31.60
C GLU A 654 0.71 -26.58 32.75
N THR A 655 -0.57 -26.65 33.14
CA THR A 655 -1.09 -27.63 34.10
C THR A 655 -2.27 -28.37 33.47
N LEU A 656 -1.97 -29.43 32.73
CA LEU A 656 -2.93 -30.21 31.94
C LEU A 656 -3.49 -31.41 32.71
N SER A 657 -2.83 -31.83 33.80
CA SER A 657 -3.31 -32.96 34.62
C SER A 657 -4.73 -32.81 35.18
N PRO A 658 -5.27 -31.61 35.48
CA PRO A 658 -6.67 -31.49 35.90
C PRO A 658 -7.67 -31.73 34.76
N MET A 659 -7.22 -31.74 33.51
CA MET A 659 -8.04 -31.73 32.30
C MET A 659 -8.01 -33.07 31.55
N VAL A 660 -7.36 -34.09 32.11
CA VAL A 660 -7.35 -35.44 31.56
C VAL A 660 -8.48 -36.28 32.13
N ASN A 661 -9.12 -37.08 31.27
CA ASN A 661 -10.14 -38.03 31.71
C ASN A 661 -9.47 -39.27 32.31
N ARG A 662 -9.72 -39.56 33.60
CA ARG A 662 -9.16 -40.73 34.29
C ARG A 662 -9.58 -42.06 33.68
N ASP A 663 -10.74 -42.10 33.04
CA ASP A 663 -11.27 -43.31 32.42
C ASP A 663 -10.83 -43.48 30.95
N ASP A 664 -10.10 -42.52 30.37
CA ASP A 664 -9.57 -42.62 28.99
C ASP A 664 -8.11 -43.09 28.98
N PRO A 665 -7.84 -44.37 28.62
CA PRO A 665 -6.48 -44.89 28.56
C PRO A 665 -5.61 -44.22 27.50
N LYS A 666 -6.17 -43.43 26.58
CA LYS A 666 -5.41 -42.76 25.52
C LYS A 666 -4.77 -41.47 26.01
N THR A 667 -5.50 -40.64 26.74
CA THR A 667 -5.07 -39.29 27.14
C THR A 667 -4.59 -39.23 28.59
N TYR A 668 -5.14 -40.04 29.50
CA TYR A 668 -4.80 -40.04 30.92
C TYR A 668 -3.29 -40.07 31.22
N PRO A 669 -2.48 -40.93 30.57
CA PRO A 669 -1.05 -40.99 30.87
C PRO A 669 -0.20 -40.00 30.06
N LEU A 670 -0.77 -39.11 29.24
CA LEU A 670 0.06 -38.35 28.28
C LEU A 670 0.79 -37.17 28.90
N PHE A 671 0.14 -36.43 29.80
CA PHE A 671 0.56 -35.08 30.14
C PHE A 671 1.31 -35.00 31.46
N GLY A 672 2.26 -34.06 31.52
CA GLY A 672 2.91 -33.60 32.73
C GLY A 672 2.75 -32.08 32.87
N ASP A 673 2.86 -31.59 34.09
CA ASP A 673 2.71 -30.19 34.46
C ASP A 673 4.07 -29.56 34.75
N ALA A 674 4.28 -28.38 34.18
CA ALA A 674 5.53 -27.66 34.33
C ALA A 674 5.37 -26.16 34.04
N ALA A 675 6.34 -25.39 34.53
CA ALA A 675 6.62 -24.05 34.05
C ALA A 675 8.11 -23.87 33.75
N THR A 676 8.42 -23.04 32.76
CA THR A 676 9.77 -22.57 32.49
C THR A 676 9.81 -21.06 32.37
N ALA A 677 10.96 -20.46 32.69
CA ALA A 677 11.22 -19.06 32.42
C ALA A 677 12.55 -18.94 31.65
N SER A 678 12.54 -18.21 30.55
CA SER A 678 13.69 -17.98 29.67
C SER A 678 14.01 -16.49 29.58
N LEU A 679 15.27 -16.11 29.83
CA LEU A 679 15.71 -14.72 29.66
C LEU A 679 16.22 -14.47 28.24
N ILE A 680 15.64 -13.48 27.56
CA ILE A 680 16.08 -13.02 26.25
C ILE A 680 16.66 -11.60 26.37
N CYS A 681 17.85 -11.37 25.81
CA CYS A 681 18.53 -10.07 25.85
C CYS A 681 19.57 -9.92 24.73
N CYS A 682 20.01 -8.69 24.44
CA CYS A 682 21.10 -8.41 23.48
C CYS A 682 22.51 -8.50 24.08
N GLU A 683 22.61 -8.76 25.38
CA GLU A 683 23.88 -8.92 26.10
C GLU A 683 24.16 -10.40 26.31
N GLU A 684 25.41 -10.80 26.07
CA GLU A 684 25.89 -12.12 26.44
C GLU A 684 26.09 -12.14 27.96
N ARG A 685 25.34 -13.01 28.64
CA ARG A 685 25.39 -13.14 30.08
C ARG A 685 26.01 -14.49 30.45
N PRO A 686 26.78 -14.56 31.54
CA PRO A 686 27.39 -15.81 31.98
C PRO A 686 26.30 -16.82 32.36
N GLY A 687 26.34 -18.02 31.77
CA GLY A 687 25.32 -19.04 31.99
C GLY A 687 25.60 -20.33 31.25
N SER A 688 24.83 -21.38 31.58
CA SER A 688 24.97 -22.71 31.00
C SER A 688 24.18 -22.92 29.71
N ILE A 689 23.30 -21.98 29.34
CA ILE A 689 22.50 -22.07 28.12
C ILE A 689 23.19 -21.27 27.01
N GLY A 690 23.25 -19.94 27.13
CA GLY A 690 24.08 -19.07 26.28
C GLY A 690 23.98 -19.42 24.80
N VAL A 691 22.79 -19.24 24.22
CA VAL A 691 22.55 -19.52 22.80
C VAL A 691 22.20 -18.25 22.07
N LYS A 692 22.75 -18.10 20.88
CA LYS A 692 22.32 -17.08 19.93
C LYS A 692 20.98 -17.52 19.35
N LEU A 693 19.97 -16.70 19.59
CA LEU A 693 18.62 -16.92 19.12
C LEU A 693 18.48 -16.31 17.72
N ASN A 694 17.94 -17.08 16.77
CA ASN A 694 17.42 -16.53 15.53
C ASN A 694 15.89 -16.41 15.64
N ARG A 695 15.30 -15.49 14.89
CA ARG A 695 13.86 -15.29 14.86
C ARG A 695 13.16 -16.61 14.49
N PRO A 696 12.29 -17.16 15.35
CA PRO A 696 11.47 -18.32 14.99
C PRO A 696 10.61 -18.06 13.76
N VAL A 697 10.28 -19.09 12.98
CA VAL A 697 9.29 -19.09 11.90
C VAL A 697 8.02 -19.72 12.44
N LEU A 698 6.87 -19.10 12.20
CA LEU A 698 5.57 -19.53 12.73
C LEU A 698 4.56 -19.70 11.59
N SER A 699 3.63 -20.63 11.76
CA SER A 699 2.56 -20.88 10.80
C SER A 699 1.36 -21.54 11.51
N ALA A 700 0.22 -21.61 10.85
CA ALA A 700 -0.95 -22.33 11.34
C ALA A 700 -1.75 -22.93 10.18
N THR A 701 -2.61 -23.90 10.50
CA THR A 701 -3.61 -24.40 9.54
C THR A 701 -4.95 -24.55 10.23
N GLY A 702 -6.01 -24.08 9.58
CA GLY A 702 -7.37 -24.28 10.10
C GLY A 702 -7.79 -25.73 9.98
N VAL A 703 -8.25 -26.33 11.07
CA VAL A 703 -8.85 -27.67 11.09
C VAL A 703 -10.11 -27.68 11.94
N ASP A 704 -10.90 -28.76 11.85
CA ASP A 704 -12.03 -28.98 12.74
C ASP A 704 -11.56 -29.05 14.20
N PRO A 705 -12.18 -28.30 15.15
CA PRO A 705 -11.84 -28.34 16.57
C PRO A 705 -11.83 -29.74 17.19
N LYS A 706 -12.62 -30.68 16.64
CA LYS A 706 -12.68 -32.08 17.11
C LYS A 706 -11.39 -32.86 16.90
N VAL A 707 -10.49 -32.39 16.03
CA VAL A 707 -9.23 -33.09 15.76
C VAL A 707 -8.31 -33.05 16.99
N LEU A 708 -8.24 -31.93 17.69
CA LEU A 708 -7.55 -31.79 18.97
C LEU A 708 -8.17 -30.63 19.76
N TYR A 709 -8.88 -31.00 20.81
CA TYR A 709 -9.62 -30.10 21.68
C TYR A 709 -9.01 -30.10 23.08
N VAL A 710 -8.66 -28.91 23.57
CA VAL A 710 -8.22 -28.67 24.95
C VAL A 710 -9.25 -27.72 25.57
N PRO A 711 -9.98 -28.14 26.61
CA PRO A 711 -11.05 -27.32 27.20
C PRO A 711 -10.46 -26.17 28.03
N ASN A 712 -11.33 -25.39 28.69
CA ASN A 712 -10.89 -24.42 29.70
C ASN A 712 -10.69 -25.11 31.05
N LEU A 713 -9.71 -24.65 31.85
CA LEU A 713 -9.49 -25.18 33.19
C LEU A 713 -10.75 -24.94 34.06
N GLY A 714 -11.27 -25.98 34.71
CA GLY A 714 -12.48 -25.91 35.54
C GLY A 714 -13.81 -26.00 34.79
N SER A 715 -13.82 -26.40 33.52
CA SER A 715 -15.05 -26.54 32.70
C SER A 715 -15.77 -27.88 32.82
N ASP A 716 -15.29 -28.80 33.66
CA ASP A 716 -15.73 -30.21 33.73
C ASP A 716 -15.59 -31.02 32.41
N GLU A 717 -14.99 -30.43 31.37
CA GLU A 717 -14.66 -31.08 30.10
C GLU A 717 -13.22 -31.62 30.11
N PHE A 718 -12.94 -32.58 29.24
CA PHE A 718 -11.62 -33.23 29.15
C PHE A 718 -10.96 -33.03 27.78
N ILE A 719 -9.64 -33.21 27.73
CA ILE A 719 -8.86 -33.17 26.49
C ILE A 719 -9.28 -34.32 25.57
N GLU A 720 -9.61 -34.01 24.32
CA GLU A 720 -9.98 -34.98 23.29
C GLU A 720 -9.11 -34.82 22.04
N MET A 721 -8.77 -35.93 21.38
CA MET A 721 -7.99 -35.88 20.15
C MET A 721 -8.21 -37.07 19.22
N GLU A 722 -8.16 -36.80 17.92
CA GLU A 722 -8.07 -37.82 16.88
C GLU A 722 -6.60 -38.20 16.62
N GLY A 723 -6.09 -39.14 17.43
CA GLY A 723 -4.65 -39.45 17.45
C GLY A 723 -4.00 -39.74 16.08
N LEU A 724 -4.70 -40.42 15.15
CA LEU A 724 -4.14 -40.69 13.81
C LEU A 724 -4.03 -39.43 12.95
N THR A 725 -5.04 -38.56 13.01
CA THR A 725 -5.10 -37.29 12.28
C THR A 725 -4.02 -36.34 12.80
N VAL A 726 -3.94 -36.18 14.13
CA VAL A 726 -2.90 -35.41 14.82
C VAL A 726 -1.51 -35.90 14.45
N PHE A 727 -1.27 -37.21 14.51
CA PHE A 727 0.03 -37.80 14.17
C PHE A 727 0.50 -37.44 12.75
N LYS A 728 -0.37 -37.63 11.75
CA LYS A 728 -0.02 -37.36 10.34
C LYS A 728 0.29 -35.88 10.10
N LEU A 729 -0.52 -35.00 10.68
CA LEU A 729 -0.37 -33.55 10.52
C LEU A 729 0.87 -33.03 11.25
N ALA A 730 1.08 -33.46 12.50
CA ALA A 730 2.23 -33.09 13.32
C ALA A 730 3.56 -33.45 12.63
N VAL A 731 3.72 -34.70 12.19
CA VAL A 731 4.96 -35.16 11.55
C VAL A 731 5.28 -34.33 10.30
N ARG A 732 4.31 -34.18 9.40
CA ARG A 732 4.50 -33.43 8.16
C ARG A 732 4.82 -31.96 8.44
N LYS A 733 4.02 -31.30 9.28
CA LYS A 733 4.13 -29.85 9.48
C LYS A 733 5.34 -29.45 10.31
N MET A 734 5.76 -30.27 11.27
CA MET A 734 7.01 -30.04 11.99
C MET A 734 8.24 -30.14 11.08
N ILE A 735 8.22 -31.05 10.09
CA ILE A 735 9.27 -31.13 9.05
C ILE A 735 9.22 -29.88 8.17
N ASP A 736 8.04 -29.52 7.64
CA ASP A 736 7.86 -28.32 6.81
C ASP A 736 8.40 -27.06 7.53
N MET A 737 8.09 -26.90 8.83
CA MET A 737 8.56 -25.76 9.62
C MET A 737 10.05 -25.80 9.86
N LEU A 738 10.62 -26.97 10.18
CA LEU A 738 12.05 -27.12 10.38
C LEU A 738 12.82 -26.76 9.10
N ASP A 739 12.35 -27.23 7.94
CA ASP A 739 12.94 -26.91 6.65
C ASP A 739 12.80 -25.42 6.32
N GLN A 740 11.67 -24.79 6.65
CA GLN A 740 11.51 -23.33 6.50
C GLN A 740 12.48 -22.56 7.40
N ALA A 741 12.65 -22.95 8.67
CA ALA A 741 13.59 -22.30 9.57
C ALA A 741 15.05 -22.46 9.11
N CYS A 742 15.41 -23.62 8.54
CA CYS A 742 16.71 -23.85 7.92
C CYS A 742 16.88 -23.02 6.64
N THR A 743 15.85 -22.95 5.79
CA THR A 743 15.88 -22.19 4.53
C THR A 743 16.04 -20.70 4.77
N HIS A 744 15.40 -20.13 5.80
CA HIS A 744 15.60 -18.73 6.22
C HIS A 744 17.05 -18.43 6.64
N ARG A 745 17.81 -19.47 6.99
CA ARG A 745 19.24 -19.42 7.35
C ARG A 745 20.16 -19.82 6.19
N GLY A 746 19.62 -20.05 4.99
CA GLY A 746 20.38 -20.50 3.83
C GLY A 746 21.02 -21.88 4.03
N MET A 747 20.41 -22.73 4.84
CA MET A 747 20.90 -24.09 5.14
C MET A 747 19.79 -25.13 5.01
N THR A 748 20.19 -26.39 5.07
CA THR A 748 19.30 -27.55 5.05
C THR A 748 19.23 -28.19 6.43
N SER A 749 18.15 -28.93 6.72
CA SER A 749 17.98 -29.66 7.98
C SER A 749 19.07 -30.74 8.21
N ALA A 750 19.77 -31.17 7.15
CA ALA A 750 20.92 -32.08 7.25
C ALA A 750 22.16 -31.44 7.89
N GLU A 751 22.28 -30.12 7.85
CA GLU A 751 23.39 -29.35 8.44
C GLU A 751 23.18 -29.03 9.92
N LEU A 752 22.05 -29.44 10.51
CA LEU A 752 21.81 -29.33 11.94
C LEU A 752 22.62 -30.38 12.68
N ASP A 753 23.22 -29.96 13.80
CA ASP A 753 23.94 -30.86 14.68
C ASP A 753 22.98 -31.60 15.60
N TYR A 754 21.96 -30.90 16.09
CA TYR A 754 20.89 -31.46 16.91
C TYR A 754 19.51 -30.95 16.48
N ILE A 755 18.48 -31.75 16.73
CA ILE A 755 17.08 -31.38 16.52
C ILE A 755 16.32 -31.63 17.83
N VAL A 756 15.64 -30.61 18.32
CA VAL A 756 14.77 -30.64 19.49
C VAL A 756 13.32 -30.45 19.03
N PRO A 757 12.61 -31.54 18.72
CA PRO A 757 11.20 -31.48 18.40
C PRO A 757 10.35 -31.31 19.68
N HIS A 758 9.13 -30.82 19.52
CA HIS A 758 8.11 -30.90 20.56
C HIS A 758 7.96 -32.34 21.05
N GLN A 759 8.01 -32.52 22.36
CA GLN A 759 7.99 -33.83 23.02
C GLN A 759 6.54 -34.25 23.28
N ALA A 760 5.80 -34.53 22.19
CA ALA A 760 4.40 -34.94 22.25
C ALA A 760 4.25 -36.43 22.62
N ASN A 761 5.02 -37.27 21.93
CA ASN A 761 5.19 -38.70 22.15
C ASN A 761 6.39 -39.19 21.32
N GLU A 762 7.01 -40.30 21.71
CA GLU A 762 8.17 -40.87 21.03
C GLU A 762 7.89 -41.25 19.57
N ARG A 763 6.67 -41.69 19.25
CA ARG A 763 6.33 -42.12 17.89
C ARG A 763 6.39 -40.99 16.87
N ILE A 764 5.94 -39.79 17.24
CA ILE A 764 6.03 -38.59 16.37
C ILE A 764 7.50 -38.22 16.17
N ILE A 765 8.28 -38.19 17.25
CA ILE A 765 9.72 -37.88 17.21
C ILE A 765 10.45 -38.85 16.28
N GLU A 766 10.23 -40.15 16.46
CA GLU A 766 10.84 -41.19 15.62
C GLU A 766 10.36 -41.16 14.17
N ALA A 767 9.10 -40.79 13.92
CA ALA A 767 8.58 -40.63 12.57
C ALA A 767 9.23 -39.45 11.84
N ILE A 768 9.39 -38.31 12.51
CA ILE A 768 10.12 -37.16 11.98
C ILE A 768 11.56 -37.56 11.67
N ARG A 769 12.26 -38.15 12.65
CA ARG A 769 13.65 -38.60 12.52
C ARG A 769 13.85 -39.51 11.31
N LYS A 770 12.99 -40.52 11.15
CA LYS A 770 13.07 -41.47 10.03
C LYS A 770 12.77 -40.80 8.68
N THR A 771 11.83 -39.87 8.65
CA THR A 771 11.41 -39.18 7.41
C THR A 771 12.50 -38.26 6.88
N ILE A 772 13.21 -37.53 7.76
CA ILE A 772 14.32 -36.65 7.37
C ILE A 772 15.69 -37.35 7.40
N HIS A 773 15.71 -38.67 7.61
CA HIS A 773 16.93 -39.49 7.72
C HIS A 773 17.95 -39.00 8.76
N CYS A 774 17.46 -38.46 9.88
CA CYS A 774 18.30 -37.97 10.98
C CYS A 774 18.85 -39.14 11.82
N PRO A 775 20.17 -39.16 12.14
CA PRO A 775 20.74 -40.11 13.10
C PRO A 775 20.10 -39.99 14.49
N SER A 776 20.01 -41.10 15.23
CA SER A 776 19.39 -41.14 16.57
C SER A 776 20.04 -40.18 17.56
N GLU A 777 21.37 -40.07 17.52
CA GLU A 777 22.19 -39.23 18.39
C GLU A 777 22.00 -37.73 18.17
N LYS A 778 21.46 -37.33 17.01
CA LYS A 778 21.13 -35.95 16.66
C LYS A 778 19.70 -35.56 17.05
N MET A 779 18.80 -36.53 17.28
CA MET A 779 17.41 -36.26 17.61
C MET A 779 17.20 -36.30 19.13
N PHE A 780 16.98 -35.15 19.75
CA PHE A 780 16.77 -35.08 21.19
C PHE A 780 15.40 -35.65 21.59
N ASN A 781 15.41 -36.56 22.57
CA ASN A 781 14.20 -37.18 23.08
C ASN A 781 14.33 -37.45 24.59
N HIS A 782 13.43 -36.84 25.39
CA HIS A 782 13.33 -37.07 26.84
C HIS A 782 11.90 -37.37 27.29
N ILE A 783 11.02 -37.75 26.35
CA ILE A 783 9.59 -37.97 26.60
C ILE A 783 9.32 -39.00 27.70
N ALA A 784 10.24 -39.96 27.87
CA ALA A 784 10.20 -40.96 28.92
C ALA A 784 10.25 -40.36 30.34
N LYS A 785 10.91 -39.22 30.52
CA LYS A 785 11.19 -38.63 31.84
C LYS A 785 10.09 -37.70 32.34
N TYR A 786 9.49 -36.91 31.44
CA TYR A 786 8.56 -35.85 31.84
C TYR A 786 7.14 -36.01 31.31
N GLY A 787 6.91 -36.89 30.35
CA GLY A 787 5.68 -36.88 29.57
C GLY A 787 5.56 -35.63 28.71
N ASN A 788 4.37 -35.42 28.12
CA ASN A 788 4.09 -34.24 27.32
C ASN A 788 3.76 -33.05 28.23
N THR A 789 4.71 -32.14 28.39
CA THR A 789 4.55 -30.90 29.16
C THR A 789 4.10 -29.70 28.32
N SER A 790 3.52 -29.98 27.14
CA SER A 790 3.02 -28.99 26.18
C SER A 790 4.10 -27.98 25.78
N SER A 791 3.85 -26.67 25.91
CA SER A 791 4.77 -25.60 25.52
C SER A 791 6.10 -25.62 26.28
N ASN A 792 6.17 -26.30 27.43
CA ASN A 792 7.40 -26.44 28.22
C ASN A 792 8.41 -27.45 27.65
N THR A 793 7.99 -28.32 26.73
CA THR A 793 8.84 -29.42 26.25
C THR A 793 10.16 -28.95 25.61
N ILE A 794 10.11 -27.93 24.75
CA ILE A 794 11.31 -27.36 24.12
C ILE A 794 12.23 -26.67 25.15
N PRO A 795 11.76 -25.73 26.00
CA PRO A 795 12.65 -25.09 26.95
C PRO A 795 13.25 -26.06 27.98
N ILE A 796 12.53 -27.10 28.42
CA ILE A 796 13.10 -28.15 29.28
C ILE A 796 14.18 -28.92 28.53
N ALA A 797 13.95 -29.30 27.27
CA ALA A 797 14.94 -29.99 26.45
C ALA A 797 16.21 -29.15 26.25
N LEU A 798 16.06 -27.85 26.03
CA LEU A 798 17.18 -26.91 25.95
C LEU A 798 17.93 -26.79 27.28
N HIS A 799 17.22 -26.76 28.41
CA HIS A 799 17.83 -26.71 29.74
C HIS A 799 18.73 -27.93 30.01
N GLU A 800 18.35 -29.12 29.52
CA GLU A 800 19.15 -30.35 29.66
C GLU A 800 20.27 -30.49 28.62
N LEU A 801 20.00 -30.12 27.36
CA LEU A 801 20.92 -30.31 26.25
C LEU A 801 22.07 -29.29 26.25
N MET A 802 21.74 -28.00 26.41
CA MET A 802 22.70 -26.91 26.16
C MET A 802 23.95 -26.92 27.06
N PRO A 803 23.89 -27.27 28.36
CA PRO A 803 25.08 -27.30 29.21
C PRO A 803 26.16 -28.29 28.76
N ASN A 804 25.76 -29.33 28.02
CA ASN A 804 26.65 -30.40 27.56
C ASN A 804 27.08 -30.24 26.10
N LEU A 805 26.56 -29.22 25.41
CA LEU A 805 26.75 -29.03 23.99
C LEU A 805 27.95 -28.10 23.72
N PRO A 806 28.92 -28.48 22.85
CA PRO A 806 30.03 -27.60 22.48
C PRO A 806 29.56 -26.29 21.83
N SER A 807 30.35 -25.23 21.97
CA SER A 807 30.15 -23.97 21.24
C SER A 807 30.18 -24.18 19.72
N GLY A 808 29.39 -23.39 18.99
CA GLY A 808 29.25 -23.43 17.53
C GLY A 808 28.24 -24.45 16.99
N GLN A 809 27.64 -25.26 17.85
CA GLN A 809 26.66 -26.27 17.46
C GLN A 809 25.31 -25.64 17.09
N ARG A 810 24.71 -26.10 15.99
CA ARG A 810 23.43 -25.64 15.45
C ARG A 810 22.30 -26.58 15.85
N VAL A 811 21.29 -26.03 16.51
CA VAL A 811 20.16 -26.81 17.02
C VAL A 811 18.86 -26.33 16.38
N GLY A 812 18.16 -27.24 15.72
CA GLY A 812 16.85 -26.98 15.14
C GLY A 812 15.73 -27.28 16.13
N LEU A 813 14.84 -26.34 16.35
CA LEU A 813 13.63 -26.47 17.17
C LEU A 813 12.44 -26.62 16.24
N THR A 814 11.48 -27.47 16.57
CA THR A 814 10.22 -27.56 15.81
C THR A 814 9.08 -28.04 16.69
N ALA A 815 7.90 -27.44 16.54
CA ALA A 815 6.71 -27.76 17.33
C ALA A 815 5.43 -27.66 16.53
N PHE A 816 4.41 -28.38 17.02
CA PHE A 816 3.01 -28.17 16.67
C PHE A 816 2.21 -28.01 17.97
N GLY A 817 1.11 -27.26 17.95
CA GLY A 817 0.20 -27.06 19.07
C GLY A 817 -1.24 -27.47 18.77
N GLY A 818 -2.05 -27.59 19.82
CA GLY A 818 -3.52 -27.60 19.73
C GLY A 818 -4.04 -26.37 18.97
N GLY A 819 -5.06 -26.57 18.14
CA GLY A 819 -5.47 -25.57 17.13
C GLY A 819 -4.60 -25.56 15.87
N PHE A 820 -3.63 -26.48 15.75
CA PHE A 820 -2.76 -26.65 14.58
C PHE A 820 -1.96 -25.40 14.23
N THR A 821 -1.44 -24.78 15.27
CA THR A 821 -0.33 -23.83 15.24
C THR A 821 0.99 -24.59 15.12
N PHE A 822 1.97 -24.00 14.46
CA PHE A 822 3.28 -24.59 14.22
C PHE A 822 4.37 -23.54 14.37
N GLY A 823 5.55 -23.99 14.77
CA GLY A 823 6.73 -23.14 14.78
C GLY A 823 8.01 -23.93 14.62
N ALA A 824 9.05 -23.27 14.15
CA ALA A 824 10.41 -23.78 14.19
C ALA A 824 11.42 -22.64 14.38
N ALA A 825 12.61 -22.96 14.86
CA ALA A 825 13.71 -22.02 14.95
C ALA A 825 15.03 -22.77 14.76
N VAL A 826 16.09 -22.06 14.36
CA VAL A 826 17.46 -22.57 14.47
C VAL A 826 18.17 -21.71 15.50
N ILE A 827 18.80 -22.33 16.49
CA ILE A 827 19.60 -21.64 17.51
C ILE A 827 21.05 -22.13 17.44
N GLU A 828 21.98 -21.33 17.94
CA GLU A 828 23.42 -21.62 17.87
C GLU A 828 24.05 -21.47 19.25
N LYS A 829 24.68 -22.54 19.75
CA LYS A 829 25.39 -22.51 21.04
C LYS A 829 26.57 -21.57 20.94
N GLN A 830 26.68 -20.61 21.87
CA GLN A 830 27.86 -19.74 21.99
C GLN A 830 28.91 -20.33 22.91
#